data_AF-A0A7J6WIC5-F1
#
_entry.id   AF-A0A7J6WIC5-F1
#
_cell.length_a   1.000
_cell.length_b   1.000
_cell.length_c   1.000
_cell.angle_alpha   90.00
_cell.angle_beta   90.00
_cell.angle_gamma   90.00
#
_symmetry.space_group_name_H-M   'P 1'
#
loop_
_entity.id
_entity.type
_entity.pdbx_description
1 polymer ?
#
loop_
_entity_poly.entity_id
_entity_poly.type
_entity_poly.pdbx_seq_one_letter_code
_entity_poly.pdbx_strand_id
1 'polypeptide(L)'
;MTVRNGSSLSLQISNGHVTSYKPKVYWKDDGFEEVLYTVPGELDCMKGGIGLVLNEVSELNSKGSSVITSDWNVTDVDADSIDALQVELSCTCGTLDITYIVSLYPLSMVTAVIVKNNGKKAVNLTSAILSYIKLKSRNGIAILGYRGCSYCSHPPLSSPFELLSPAEAMKPEPQGWFSFSEPENNKPGLWTVEDNLYTVLHNKLSRVYAAPPVERAKRIYNTPPSKYETIDKGKKLGYRLIRMGYEDIYISSPGSLSQKFGNDYFICTGPANMLMPVVVNPGEDWRGALSIEHDNLQQRDFSVLAMASSSIPLNNVEYLEREFKGQAGVSFAGIGDSCVLRMRLDNGSVASLMVPSGLITSYKAHMWHGSTVELLHTIVSENEDGGVVVQGGISTDFECRSGDGVTWSPSTWVLHDVRGDAENSIEAELRSSDLENMVDIKNIVSLQPDALCSQVVITNLKSSPLRLMGSIISHLAVSTPDASFAVGLEGSDYYRKPPFVSDFSIIPPEISKSKSRGVFQGLLSNLGRGDKKDAAKTKSNFGEIEEAEGEEKDNYAQLTEKTSRIYTSAPREFTILDRGKRNSVAVGTNGFDELYIFSPGSNHEWYGKYAFICTGPSAMLKPIVLNPNTVWRGEQILLNPNL
;
A
#
# COMPACT_ATOMS: atom_id res chain seq x y z
N MET A 1 -25.13 14.59 -16.14
CA MET A 1 -25.04 15.01 -14.73
C MET A 1 -23.62 15.47 -14.47
N THR A 2 -23.41 16.62 -13.84
CA THR A 2 -22.07 17.15 -13.54
C THR A 2 -22.07 17.85 -12.18
N VAL A 3 -21.17 17.45 -11.29
CA VAL A 3 -21.03 18.04 -9.94
C VAL A 3 -19.94 19.11 -9.91
N ARG A 4 -19.86 19.90 -8.83
CA ARG A 4 -19.00 21.11 -8.74
C ARG A 4 -17.51 20.85 -9.00
N ASN A 5 -16.98 19.69 -8.64
CA ASN A 5 -15.58 19.36 -8.91
C ASN A 5 -15.30 19.00 -10.37
N GLY A 6 -16.31 19.07 -11.24
CA GLY A 6 -16.25 18.76 -12.67
C GLY A 6 -16.52 17.30 -13.01
N SER A 7 -16.64 16.41 -12.01
CA SER A 7 -16.98 15.01 -12.26
C SER A 7 -18.32 14.92 -12.95
N SER A 8 -18.40 14.10 -14.00
CA SER A 8 -19.59 14.03 -14.84
C SER A 8 -19.97 12.60 -15.20
N LEU A 9 -21.26 12.40 -15.47
CA LEU A 9 -21.86 11.14 -15.88
C LEU A 9 -22.92 11.37 -16.95
N SER A 10 -22.97 10.48 -17.93
CA SER A 10 -24.01 10.43 -18.97
C SER A 10 -24.92 9.24 -18.74
N LEU A 11 -26.22 9.51 -18.57
CA LEU A 11 -27.28 8.52 -18.39
C LEU A 11 -28.22 8.59 -19.60
N GLN A 12 -28.39 7.47 -20.28
CA GLN A 12 -29.41 7.30 -21.30
C GLN A 12 -30.72 6.88 -20.63
N ILE A 13 -31.70 7.80 -20.62
CA ILE A 13 -32.95 7.61 -19.89
C ILE A 13 -33.75 6.43 -20.46
N SER A 14 -33.87 6.31 -21.79
CA SER A 14 -34.75 5.32 -22.45
C SER A 14 -34.56 3.86 -22.02
N ASN A 15 -33.34 3.51 -21.61
CA ASN A 15 -32.94 2.16 -21.21
C ASN A 15 -32.22 2.12 -19.85
N GLY A 16 -32.19 3.23 -19.10
CA GLY A 16 -31.53 3.31 -17.79
C GLY A 16 -30.03 3.03 -17.83
N HIS A 17 -29.37 3.26 -18.97
CA HIS A 17 -27.98 2.87 -19.22
C HIS A 17 -27.00 4.01 -18.94
N VAL A 18 -26.01 3.78 -18.07
CA VAL A 18 -24.93 4.75 -17.85
C VAL A 18 -23.83 4.52 -18.88
N THR A 19 -23.63 5.49 -19.77
CA THR A 19 -22.74 5.36 -20.93
C THR A 19 -21.36 5.99 -20.73
N SER A 20 -21.23 6.92 -19.79
CA SER A 20 -19.97 7.60 -19.48
C SER A 20 -19.93 7.98 -18.01
N TYR A 21 -18.77 7.81 -17.39
CA TYR A 21 -18.47 8.32 -16.06
C TYR A 21 -17.04 8.85 -16.06
N LYS A 22 -16.91 10.16 -15.89
CA LYS A 22 -15.67 10.93 -15.90
C LYS A 22 -15.48 11.63 -14.55
N PRO A 23 -15.03 10.90 -13.53
CA PRO A 23 -14.62 11.51 -12.28
C PRO A 23 -13.38 12.36 -12.47
N LYS A 24 -13.25 13.41 -11.66
CA LYS A 24 -11.97 14.08 -11.45
C LYS A 24 -11.06 13.10 -10.72
N VAL A 25 -9.95 12.68 -11.32
CA VAL A 25 -9.04 11.66 -10.75
C VAL A 25 -7.71 12.25 -10.22
N TYR A 26 -7.41 13.50 -10.58
CA TYR A 26 -6.22 14.23 -10.10
C TYR A 26 -6.64 15.59 -9.52
N TRP A 27 -6.06 15.99 -8.38
CA TRP A 27 -6.36 17.28 -7.76
C TRP A 27 -5.63 18.46 -8.40
N LYS A 28 -4.41 18.24 -8.91
CA LYS A 28 -3.51 19.29 -9.43
C LYS A 28 -3.79 19.68 -10.89
N ASP A 29 -4.40 18.81 -11.70
CA ASP A 29 -4.73 19.04 -13.11
C ASP A 29 -6.24 18.96 -13.37
N ASP A 30 -6.72 19.46 -14.51
CA ASP A 30 -8.09 19.23 -15.05
C ASP A 30 -8.30 17.75 -15.50
N GLY A 31 -7.64 16.81 -14.84
CA GLY A 31 -7.59 15.41 -15.24
C GLY A 31 -8.90 14.68 -14.94
N PHE A 32 -9.75 14.57 -15.98
CA PHE A 32 -10.92 13.71 -16.01
C PHE A 32 -10.63 12.48 -16.86
N GLU A 33 -10.78 11.29 -16.27
CA GLU A 33 -10.54 10.02 -16.97
C GLU A 33 -11.86 9.30 -17.19
N GLU A 34 -12.06 8.78 -18.41
CA GLU A 34 -13.23 7.93 -18.69
C GLU A 34 -13.04 6.56 -18.02
N VAL A 35 -13.93 6.26 -17.08
CA VAL A 35 -13.92 4.99 -16.31
C VAL A 35 -14.66 3.91 -17.06
N LEU A 36 -15.71 4.25 -17.80
CA LEU A 36 -16.57 3.25 -18.42
C LEU A 36 -16.08 2.92 -19.83
N TYR A 37 -16.12 1.63 -20.14
CA TYR A 37 -15.89 1.17 -21.50
C TYR A 37 -17.22 1.00 -22.21
N THR A 38 -17.45 1.81 -23.23
CA THR A 38 -18.63 1.74 -24.09
C THR A 38 -18.24 1.68 -25.55
N VAL A 39 -19.02 0.94 -26.34
CA VAL A 39 -18.89 0.87 -27.79
C VAL A 39 -20.25 1.10 -28.46
N PRO A 40 -20.28 1.69 -29.66
CA PRO A 40 -21.51 1.76 -30.44
C PRO A 40 -22.04 0.36 -30.75
N GLY A 41 -23.30 0.10 -30.45
CA GLY A 41 -24.04 -1.09 -30.84
C GLY A 41 -24.88 -0.86 -32.11
N GLU A 42 -25.73 -1.82 -32.44
CA GLU A 42 -26.71 -1.69 -33.53
C GLU A 42 -27.88 -0.79 -33.09
N LEU A 43 -28.49 -0.02 -34.00
CA LEU A 43 -29.68 0.82 -33.72
C LEU A 43 -29.49 1.88 -32.61
N ASP A 44 -28.37 2.63 -32.62
CA ASP A 44 -28.09 3.73 -31.67
C ASP A 44 -28.04 3.32 -30.19
N CYS A 45 -28.02 2.02 -29.88
CA CYS A 45 -27.80 1.53 -28.52
C CYS A 45 -26.30 1.44 -28.23
N MET A 46 -25.85 1.96 -27.09
CA MET A 46 -24.48 1.76 -26.63
C MET A 46 -24.36 0.42 -25.91
N LYS A 47 -23.29 -0.32 -26.14
CA LYS A 47 -22.94 -1.53 -25.37
C LYS A 47 -21.84 -1.20 -24.37
N GLY A 48 -21.71 -1.97 -23.30
CA GLY A 48 -20.77 -1.71 -22.21
C GLY A 48 -21.40 -0.86 -21.09
N GLY A 49 -20.65 0.08 -20.51
CA GLY A 49 -21.16 1.03 -19.51
C GLY A 49 -21.61 0.37 -18.20
N ILE A 50 -22.56 0.98 -17.49
CA ILE A 50 -23.24 0.38 -16.33
C ILE A 50 -24.70 0.12 -16.66
N GLY A 51 -25.11 -1.15 -16.58
CA GLY A 51 -26.47 -1.58 -16.89
C GLY A 51 -27.08 -2.41 -15.76
N LEU A 52 -28.34 -2.12 -15.46
CA LEU A 52 -29.20 -2.97 -14.64
C LEU A 52 -29.76 -4.10 -15.52
N VAL A 53 -29.61 -5.34 -15.04
CA VAL A 53 -30.18 -6.53 -15.66
C VAL A 53 -31.16 -7.14 -14.66
N LEU A 54 -32.39 -7.37 -15.10
CA LEU A 54 -33.45 -8.00 -14.33
C LEU A 54 -34.13 -9.05 -15.21
N ASN A 55 -34.12 -10.31 -14.78
CA ASN A 55 -34.80 -11.40 -15.49
C ASN A 55 -35.70 -12.15 -14.52
N GLU A 56 -36.94 -12.42 -14.96
CA GLU A 56 -37.89 -13.23 -14.22
C GLU A 56 -37.66 -14.71 -14.57
N VAL A 57 -37.48 -15.53 -13.53
CA VAL A 57 -37.22 -16.96 -13.70
C VAL A 57 -38.54 -17.73 -13.65
N SER A 58 -39.07 -18.08 -14.83
CA SER A 58 -40.29 -18.90 -14.95
C SER A 58 -39.91 -20.39 -14.97
N GLU A 59 -40.16 -21.14 -13.90
CA GLU A 59 -39.83 -22.57 -13.70
C GLU A 59 -38.38 -23.01 -14.02
N LEU A 60 -37.87 -23.99 -13.25
CA LEU A 60 -36.44 -24.29 -13.08
C LEU A 60 -35.60 -24.69 -14.32
N ASN A 61 -36.15 -24.70 -15.54
CA ASN A 61 -35.43 -25.05 -16.77
C ASN A 61 -35.85 -24.25 -18.02
N SER A 62 -36.64 -23.17 -17.90
CA SER A 62 -36.94 -22.31 -19.06
C SER A 62 -35.92 -21.16 -19.15
N LYS A 63 -35.57 -20.73 -20.37
CA LYS A 63 -34.82 -19.48 -20.57
C LYS A 63 -35.67 -18.36 -19.98
N GLY A 64 -35.27 -17.81 -18.83
CA GLY A 64 -36.02 -16.77 -18.14
C GLY A 64 -36.46 -15.66 -19.10
N SER A 65 -37.68 -15.17 -18.92
CA SER A 65 -38.16 -14.02 -19.69
C SER A 65 -37.42 -12.79 -19.17
N SER A 66 -36.72 -12.08 -20.06
CA SER A 66 -36.11 -10.80 -19.70
C SER A 66 -37.23 -9.89 -19.24
N VAL A 67 -37.12 -9.36 -18.01
CA VAL A 67 -38.00 -8.26 -17.59
C VAL A 67 -37.62 -7.12 -18.52
N ILE A 68 -38.56 -6.67 -19.34
CA ILE A 68 -38.31 -5.60 -20.30
C ILE A 68 -38.11 -4.33 -19.48
N THR A 69 -36.86 -3.91 -19.30
CA THR A 69 -36.47 -2.63 -18.67
C THR A 69 -36.29 -1.54 -19.73
N SER A 70 -37.16 -1.53 -20.74
CA SER A 70 -37.29 -0.40 -21.67
C SER A 70 -38.47 0.47 -21.25
N ASP A 71 -38.43 1.76 -21.56
CA ASP A 71 -39.45 2.76 -21.22
C ASP A 71 -39.39 3.29 -19.78
N TRP A 72 -38.18 3.63 -19.32
CA TRP A 72 -38.01 4.35 -18.07
C TRP A 72 -38.55 5.78 -18.14
N ASN A 73 -39.26 6.19 -17.10
CA ASN A 73 -39.72 7.56 -16.89
C ASN A 73 -38.99 8.17 -15.70
N VAL A 74 -38.54 9.42 -15.84
CA VAL A 74 -37.95 10.18 -14.73
C VAL A 74 -39.06 10.53 -13.73
N THR A 75 -38.95 10.08 -12.48
CA THR A 75 -39.91 10.36 -11.41
C THR A 75 -39.45 11.48 -10.51
N ASP A 76 -38.15 11.57 -10.25
CA ASP A 76 -37.58 12.61 -9.40
C ASP A 76 -36.16 12.98 -9.87
N VAL A 77 -35.78 14.24 -9.62
CA VAL A 77 -34.43 14.75 -9.83
C VAL A 77 -34.09 15.61 -8.63
N ASP A 78 -33.25 15.07 -7.75
CA ASP A 78 -32.74 15.81 -6.61
C ASP A 78 -31.36 16.38 -6.94
N ALA A 79 -31.21 17.67 -6.69
CA ALA A 79 -29.98 18.41 -6.92
C ALA A 79 -29.71 19.23 -5.67
N ASP A 80 -28.87 18.68 -4.78
CA ASP A 80 -28.29 19.49 -3.73
C ASP A 80 -27.28 20.42 -4.41
N SER A 81 -27.59 21.71 -4.37
CA SER A 81 -26.98 22.80 -5.16
C SER A 81 -25.45 22.95 -5.04
N ILE A 82 -24.79 22.12 -4.24
CA ILE A 82 -23.36 22.21 -3.94
C ILE A 82 -22.60 20.91 -4.25
N ASP A 83 -23.11 19.71 -3.89
CA ASP A 83 -22.27 18.50 -3.82
C ASP A 83 -22.89 17.17 -4.29
N ALA A 84 -24.15 17.08 -4.74
CA ALA A 84 -24.70 15.80 -5.23
C ALA A 84 -25.82 15.99 -6.26
N LEU A 85 -25.85 15.10 -7.27
CA LEU A 85 -26.94 15.02 -8.23
C LEU A 85 -27.52 13.62 -8.24
N GLN A 86 -28.84 13.49 -8.18
CA GLN A 86 -29.54 12.21 -8.23
C GLN A 86 -30.68 12.27 -9.25
N VAL A 87 -30.83 11.19 -10.01
CA VAL A 87 -31.96 10.98 -10.92
C VAL A 87 -32.63 9.67 -10.55
N GLU A 88 -33.93 9.72 -10.31
CA GLU A 88 -34.78 8.56 -10.11
C GLU A 88 -35.54 8.24 -11.40
N LEU A 89 -35.37 7.02 -11.88
CA LEU A 89 -36.11 6.45 -12.99
C LEU A 89 -37.08 5.40 -12.44
N SER A 90 -38.28 5.34 -13.02
CA SER A 90 -39.25 4.27 -12.72
C SER A 90 -39.71 3.57 -14.00
N CYS A 91 -39.98 2.28 -13.87
CA CYS A 91 -40.61 1.46 -14.90
C CYS A 91 -41.50 0.42 -14.20
N THR A 92 -42.64 0.10 -14.81
CA THR A 92 -43.52 -0.98 -14.34
C THR A 92 -43.48 -2.11 -15.36
N CYS A 93 -43.11 -3.32 -14.91
CA CYS A 93 -43.10 -4.51 -15.75
C CYS A 93 -44.00 -5.58 -15.13
N GLY A 94 -45.15 -5.85 -15.75
CA GLY A 94 -46.13 -6.80 -15.24
C GLY A 94 -46.66 -6.37 -13.87
N THR A 95 -46.30 -7.10 -12.82
CA THR A 95 -46.69 -6.81 -11.43
C THR A 95 -45.59 -6.15 -10.60
N LEU A 96 -44.44 -5.85 -11.21
CA LEU A 96 -43.29 -5.27 -10.53
C LEU A 96 -43.20 -3.77 -10.84
N ASP A 97 -43.12 -2.96 -9.79
CA ASP A 97 -42.68 -1.58 -9.88
C ASP A 97 -41.18 -1.53 -9.61
N ILE A 98 -40.43 -0.97 -10.55
CA ILE A 98 -38.98 -0.92 -10.51
C ILE A 98 -38.57 0.55 -10.48
N THR A 99 -37.85 0.93 -9.44
CA THR A 99 -37.22 2.24 -9.31
C THR A 99 -35.71 2.07 -9.43
N TYR A 100 -35.08 2.81 -10.33
CA TYR A 100 -33.64 2.84 -10.52
C TYR A 100 -33.10 4.23 -10.27
N ILE A 101 -32.22 4.35 -9.28
CA ILE A 101 -31.67 5.60 -8.79
C ILE A 101 -30.21 5.67 -9.23
N VAL A 102 -29.85 6.77 -9.90
CA VAL A 102 -28.48 7.06 -10.30
C VAL A 102 -28.03 8.34 -9.61
N SER A 103 -27.05 8.23 -8.73
CA SER A 103 -26.52 9.34 -7.95
C SER A 103 -25.05 9.59 -8.30
N LEU A 104 -24.69 10.85 -8.46
CA LEU A 104 -23.34 11.32 -8.73
C LEU A 104 -22.88 12.21 -7.58
N TYR A 105 -21.74 11.86 -7.02
CA TYR A 105 -21.04 12.61 -5.98
C TYR A 105 -19.65 13.05 -6.49
N PRO A 106 -18.97 13.98 -5.80
CA PRO A 106 -17.63 14.43 -6.14
C PRO A 106 -16.59 13.30 -6.21
N LEU A 107 -16.71 12.29 -5.35
CA LEU A 107 -15.72 11.21 -5.19
C LEU A 107 -16.28 9.81 -5.51
N SER A 108 -17.52 9.73 -5.96
CA SER A 108 -18.17 8.45 -6.24
C SER A 108 -19.40 8.59 -7.12
N MET A 109 -19.87 7.47 -7.64
CA MET A 109 -21.21 7.36 -8.19
C MET A 109 -21.90 6.14 -7.58
N VAL A 110 -23.23 6.17 -7.54
CA VAL A 110 -24.06 5.09 -7.01
C VAL A 110 -25.18 4.78 -7.99
N THR A 111 -25.42 3.50 -8.20
CA THR A 111 -26.60 2.98 -8.88
C THR A 111 -27.34 2.09 -7.92
N ALA A 112 -28.61 2.35 -7.69
CA ALA A 112 -29.45 1.57 -6.79
C ALA A 112 -30.75 1.18 -7.49
N VAL A 113 -31.26 0.01 -7.15
CA VAL A 113 -32.52 -0.52 -7.65
C VAL A 113 -33.42 -0.88 -6.48
N ILE A 114 -34.69 -0.54 -6.60
CA ILE A 114 -35.76 -0.96 -5.71
C ILE A 114 -36.79 -1.67 -6.59
N VAL A 115 -37.11 -2.92 -6.25
CA VAL A 115 -38.12 -3.72 -6.95
C VAL A 115 -39.23 -4.05 -5.99
N LYS A 116 -40.43 -3.55 -6.25
CA LYS A 116 -41.62 -3.80 -5.43
C LYS A 116 -42.59 -4.70 -6.16
N ASN A 117 -43.04 -5.77 -5.49
CA ASN A 117 -44.02 -6.68 -6.06
C ASN A 117 -45.44 -6.29 -5.64
N ASN A 118 -46.19 -5.69 -6.55
CA ASN A 118 -47.61 -5.35 -6.34
C ASN A 118 -48.57 -6.48 -6.78
N GLY A 119 -48.02 -7.62 -7.20
CA GLY A 119 -48.77 -8.80 -7.63
C GLY A 119 -49.35 -9.60 -6.46
N LYS A 120 -50.05 -10.68 -6.79
CA LYS A 120 -50.63 -11.62 -5.80
C LYS A 120 -49.76 -12.86 -5.54
N LYS A 121 -48.68 -13.04 -6.30
CA LYS A 121 -47.77 -14.20 -6.22
C LYS A 121 -46.35 -13.71 -6.02
N ALA A 122 -45.53 -14.53 -5.36
CA ALA A 122 -44.10 -14.28 -5.25
C ALA A 122 -43.43 -14.38 -6.63
N VAL A 123 -42.45 -13.53 -6.87
CA VAL A 123 -41.68 -13.48 -8.13
C VAL A 123 -40.23 -13.82 -7.85
N ASN A 124 -39.65 -14.71 -8.67
CA ASN A 124 -38.25 -15.09 -8.59
C ASN A 124 -37.44 -14.28 -9.60
N LEU A 125 -36.48 -13.50 -9.11
CA LEU A 125 -35.71 -12.56 -9.91
C LEU A 125 -34.22 -12.92 -9.87
N THR A 126 -33.63 -13.04 -11.05
CA THR A 126 -32.18 -12.89 -11.20
C THR A 126 -31.89 -11.45 -11.55
N SER A 127 -30.88 -10.88 -10.91
CA SER A 127 -30.56 -9.47 -11.07
C SER A 127 -29.05 -9.26 -11.06
N ALA A 128 -28.57 -8.27 -11.82
CA ALA A 128 -27.20 -7.80 -11.71
C ALA A 128 -27.12 -6.31 -12.07
N ILE A 129 -26.18 -5.60 -11.45
CA ILE A 129 -25.72 -4.30 -11.94
C ILE A 129 -24.31 -4.52 -12.49
N LEU A 130 -24.20 -4.65 -13.80
CA LEU A 130 -22.93 -4.97 -14.46
C LEU A 130 -22.25 -3.68 -14.92
N SER A 131 -20.98 -3.52 -14.58
CA SER A 131 -20.14 -2.39 -14.97
C SER A 131 -18.98 -2.84 -15.84
N TYR A 132 -18.86 -2.21 -17.00
CA TYR A 132 -17.74 -2.39 -17.92
C TYR A 132 -16.70 -1.31 -17.65
N ILE A 133 -15.63 -1.67 -16.95
CA ILE A 133 -14.58 -0.75 -16.53
C ILE A 133 -13.48 -0.72 -17.59
N LYS A 134 -13.13 0.48 -18.05
CA LYS A 134 -12.09 0.77 -19.03
C LYS A 134 -10.70 0.78 -18.39
N LEU A 135 -9.82 -0.07 -18.91
CA LEU A 135 -8.45 -0.27 -18.42
C LEU A 135 -7.44 0.02 -19.54
N LYS A 136 -6.23 0.44 -19.19
CA LYS A 136 -5.20 0.84 -20.17
C LYS A 136 -4.60 -0.34 -20.92
N SER A 137 -4.41 -1.50 -20.28
CA SER A 137 -3.85 -2.66 -20.95
C SER A 137 -4.26 -3.97 -20.30
N ARG A 138 -4.14 -5.07 -21.05
CA ARG A 138 -4.33 -6.45 -20.56
C ARG A 138 -3.34 -6.83 -19.45
N ASN A 139 -2.16 -6.21 -19.43
CA ASN A 139 -1.12 -6.51 -18.44
C ASN A 139 -1.23 -5.56 -17.24
N GLY A 140 -1.04 -6.09 -16.04
CA GLY A 140 -1.05 -5.28 -14.81
C GLY A 140 -2.44 -4.87 -14.32
N ILE A 141 -3.46 -5.66 -14.66
CA ILE A 141 -4.83 -5.49 -14.17
C ILE A 141 -5.20 -6.61 -13.20
N ALA A 142 -5.86 -6.24 -12.10
CA ALA A 142 -6.28 -7.21 -11.09
C ALA A 142 -7.50 -6.72 -10.29
N ILE A 143 -8.15 -7.63 -9.58
CA ILE A 143 -9.08 -7.31 -8.49
C ILE A 143 -8.49 -7.70 -7.15
N LEU A 144 -8.57 -6.80 -6.18
CA LEU A 144 -8.25 -7.01 -4.78
C LEU A 144 -9.54 -7.19 -3.97
N GLY A 145 -9.56 -8.20 -3.09
CA GLY A 145 -10.66 -8.44 -2.14
C GLY A 145 -11.25 -9.84 -2.16
N TYR A 146 -10.96 -10.66 -3.17
CA TYR A 146 -11.57 -11.99 -3.29
C TYR A 146 -10.86 -13.11 -2.55
N ARG A 147 -9.75 -12.84 -1.85
CA ARG A 147 -9.03 -13.87 -1.10
C ARG A 147 -9.94 -14.56 -0.09
N GLY A 148 -9.96 -15.89 -0.10
CA GLY A 148 -10.82 -16.74 0.72
C GLY A 148 -12.26 -16.88 0.20
N CYS A 149 -12.63 -16.20 -0.89
CA CYS A 149 -13.96 -16.33 -1.48
C CYS A 149 -14.06 -17.57 -2.35
N SER A 150 -15.18 -18.28 -2.23
CA SER A 150 -15.53 -19.36 -3.15
C SER A 150 -16.01 -18.79 -4.48
N TYR A 151 -15.64 -19.44 -5.58
CA TYR A 151 -16.07 -19.09 -6.92
C TYR A 151 -16.30 -20.32 -7.79
N CYS A 152 -17.11 -20.14 -8.84
CA CYS A 152 -17.28 -21.13 -9.90
C CYS A 152 -17.36 -20.43 -11.27
N SER A 153 -16.94 -21.12 -12.34
CA SER A 153 -17.11 -20.62 -13.70
C SER A 153 -18.59 -20.53 -14.05
N HIS A 154 -19.04 -19.36 -14.51
CA HIS A 154 -20.45 -19.09 -14.77
C HIS A 154 -20.60 -17.97 -15.80
N PRO A 155 -21.50 -18.10 -16.80
CA PRO A 155 -21.72 -17.06 -17.79
C PRO A 155 -22.34 -15.78 -17.19
N PRO A 156 -22.15 -14.60 -17.80
CA PRO A 156 -22.89 -13.40 -17.43
C PRO A 156 -24.39 -13.59 -17.66
N LEU A 157 -25.21 -12.80 -16.96
CA LEU A 157 -26.61 -12.63 -17.37
C LEU A 157 -26.65 -12.01 -18.76
N SER A 158 -27.51 -12.55 -19.63
CA SER A 158 -27.72 -11.95 -20.95
C SER A 158 -28.32 -10.56 -20.77
N SER A 159 -27.77 -9.58 -21.49
CA SER A 159 -28.23 -8.19 -21.39
C SER A 159 -28.09 -7.45 -22.72
N PRO A 160 -28.93 -6.43 -22.99
CA PRO A 160 -28.80 -5.62 -24.20
C PRO A 160 -27.48 -4.82 -24.24
N PHE A 161 -26.85 -4.63 -23.09
CA PHE A 161 -25.60 -3.89 -22.93
C PHE A 161 -24.35 -4.80 -23.00
N GLU A 162 -24.51 -6.10 -23.28
CA GLU A 162 -23.40 -7.05 -23.24
C GLU A 162 -22.38 -6.82 -24.36
N LEU A 163 -21.09 -6.80 -24.00
CA LEU A 163 -20.00 -6.79 -24.99
C LEU A 163 -19.66 -8.21 -25.45
N LEU A 164 -19.53 -9.12 -24.49
CA LEU A 164 -19.36 -10.54 -24.76
C LEU A 164 -20.68 -11.25 -24.47
N SER A 165 -21.16 -12.01 -25.45
CA SER A 165 -22.31 -12.87 -25.22
C SER A 165 -22.00 -13.92 -24.15
N PRO A 166 -23.00 -14.45 -23.42
CA PRO A 166 -22.80 -15.49 -22.42
C PRO A 166 -22.00 -16.70 -22.92
N ALA A 167 -22.23 -17.08 -24.18
CA ALA A 167 -21.48 -18.15 -24.83
C ALA A 167 -20.03 -17.75 -25.14
N GLU A 168 -19.78 -16.50 -25.55
CA GLU A 168 -18.43 -16.02 -25.80
C GLU A 168 -17.63 -15.86 -24.51
N ALA A 169 -18.22 -15.38 -23.42
CA ALA A 169 -17.54 -15.24 -22.13
C ALA A 169 -16.98 -16.57 -21.61
N MET A 170 -17.67 -17.67 -21.88
CA MET A 170 -17.32 -19.03 -21.44
C MET A 170 -16.39 -19.80 -22.38
N LYS A 171 -16.05 -19.28 -23.58
CA LYS A 171 -15.12 -19.97 -24.49
C LYS A 171 -13.70 -19.95 -23.92
N PRO A 172 -12.96 -21.07 -23.92
CA PRO A 172 -11.55 -21.07 -23.49
C PRO A 172 -10.69 -20.19 -24.41
N GLU A 173 -9.61 -19.64 -23.87
CA GLU A 173 -8.63 -18.88 -24.66
C GLU A 173 -7.77 -19.85 -25.49
N PRO A 174 -7.51 -19.59 -26.79
CA PRO A 174 -6.63 -20.45 -27.57
C PRO A 174 -5.21 -20.42 -26.99
N GLN A 175 -4.66 -21.61 -26.70
CA GLN A 175 -3.32 -21.75 -26.12
C GLN A 175 -2.26 -21.19 -27.08
N GLY A 176 -1.59 -20.10 -26.66
CA GLY A 176 -0.40 -19.57 -27.32
C GLY A 176 0.87 -20.22 -26.79
N TRP A 177 1.97 -20.16 -27.56
CA TRP A 177 3.29 -20.74 -27.25
C TRP A 177 3.92 -20.25 -25.92
N PHE A 178 3.33 -19.24 -25.26
CA PHE A 178 3.80 -18.64 -24.00
C PHE A 178 2.73 -18.57 -22.88
N SER A 179 1.63 -19.32 -23.00
CA SER A 179 0.57 -19.35 -21.98
C SER A 179 0.93 -20.30 -20.82
N PHE A 180 1.68 -19.81 -19.83
CA PHE A 180 1.79 -20.47 -18.52
C PHE A 180 0.57 -20.11 -17.66
N SER A 181 -0.58 -20.69 -17.98
CA SER A 181 -1.77 -20.64 -17.13
C SER A 181 -2.18 -22.05 -16.74
N GLU A 182 -2.58 -22.22 -15.47
CA GLU A 182 -3.13 -23.46 -14.94
C GLU A 182 -4.20 -24.05 -15.87
N PRO A 183 -4.27 -25.38 -16.03
CA PRO A 183 -5.34 -26.02 -16.75
C PRO A 183 -6.67 -25.63 -16.09
N GLU A 184 -7.49 -24.90 -16.85
CA GLU A 184 -8.79 -24.42 -16.42
C GLU A 184 -9.61 -25.57 -15.82
N ASN A 185 -10.00 -25.44 -14.56
CA ASN A 185 -11.19 -26.08 -14.03
C ASN A 185 -12.44 -25.37 -14.61
N ASN A 186 -12.56 -25.33 -15.93
CA ASN A 186 -13.62 -24.67 -16.68
C ASN A 186 -14.94 -25.45 -16.71
N LYS A 187 -15.12 -26.40 -15.78
CA LYS A 187 -16.38 -27.13 -15.67
C LYS A 187 -17.37 -26.26 -14.88
N PRO A 188 -18.50 -25.85 -15.49
CA PRO A 188 -19.56 -25.17 -14.76
C PRO A 188 -19.96 -25.98 -13.53
N GLY A 189 -20.12 -25.31 -12.38
CA GLY A 189 -20.55 -25.94 -11.12
C GLY A 189 -19.45 -26.57 -10.26
N LEU A 190 -18.18 -26.54 -10.69
CA LEU A 190 -17.06 -26.83 -9.79
C LEU A 190 -16.70 -25.58 -8.97
N TRP A 191 -16.61 -25.75 -7.67
CA TRP A 191 -16.29 -24.67 -6.72
C TRP A 191 -14.81 -24.71 -6.34
N THR A 192 -14.18 -23.55 -6.38
CA THR A 192 -12.79 -23.32 -5.99
C THR A 192 -12.73 -22.14 -5.03
N VAL A 193 -11.73 -22.08 -4.15
CA VAL A 193 -11.49 -20.92 -3.27
C VAL A 193 -10.37 -20.09 -3.88
N GLU A 194 -10.54 -18.77 -3.90
CA GLU A 194 -9.47 -17.86 -4.36
C GLU A 194 -8.43 -17.68 -3.25
N ASP A 195 -7.26 -18.30 -3.42
CA ASP A 195 -6.18 -18.21 -2.45
C ASP A 195 -5.31 -16.95 -2.63
N ASN A 196 -5.33 -16.37 -3.83
CA ASN A 196 -4.50 -15.23 -4.16
C ASN A 196 -5.10 -13.93 -3.62
N LEU A 197 -4.22 -13.05 -3.15
CA LEU A 197 -4.62 -11.70 -2.73
C LEU A 197 -5.19 -10.89 -3.90
N TYR A 198 -4.65 -11.12 -5.10
CA TYR A 198 -5.05 -10.45 -6.34
C TYR A 198 -5.52 -11.46 -7.36
N THR A 199 -6.75 -11.25 -7.84
CA THR A 199 -7.28 -11.93 -9.02
C THR A 199 -6.71 -11.26 -10.26
N VAL A 200 -5.73 -11.89 -10.91
CA VAL A 200 -5.10 -11.36 -12.12
C VAL A 200 -6.03 -11.53 -13.32
N LEU A 201 -6.27 -10.45 -14.06
CA LEU A 201 -7.28 -10.40 -15.13
C LEU A 201 -6.70 -10.42 -16.54
N HIS A 202 -5.43 -10.74 -16.71
CA HIS A 202 -4.81 -10.75 -18.02
C HIS A 202 -5.42 -11.82 -18.94
N ASN A 203 -5.68 -13.03 -18.46
CA ASN A 203 -6.31 -14.07 -19.26
C ASN A 203 -7.82 -13.94 -19.29
N LYS A 204 -8.42 -14.53 -20.32
CA LYS A 204 -9.86 -14.64 -20.39
C LYS A 204 -10.38 -15.46 -19.20
N LEU A 205 -11.39 -14.94 -18.53
CA LEU A 205 -12.08 -15.64 -17.44
C LEU A 205 -13.51 -15.14 -17.32
N SER A 206 -14.40 -16.00 -16.85
CA SER A 206 -15.80 -15.66 -16.53
C SER A 206 -16.23 -16.51 -15.33
N ARG A 207 -16.46 -15.86 -14.19
CA ARG A 207 -16.75 -16.55 -12.92
C ARG A 207 -17.62 -15.70 -12.00
N VAL A 208 -18.31 -16.38 -11.10
CA VAL A 208 -19.11 -15.77 -10.03
C VAL A 208 -18.48 -16.12 -8.69
N TYR A 209 -18.27 -15.10 -7.86
CA TYR A 209 -17.88 -15.24 -6.45
C TYR A 209 -19.12 -15.22 -5.58
N ALA A 210 -19.28 -16.26 -4.77
CA ALA A 210 -20.47 -16.50 -3.98
C ALA A 210 -20.20 -17.58 -2.93
N ALA A 211 -21.08 -17.66 -1.93
CA ALA A 211 -21.16 -18.88 -1.12
C ALA A 211 -21.83 -19.98 -1.96
N PRO A 212 -21.32 -21.22 -1.96
CA PRO A 212 -21.99 -22.34 -2.62
C PRO A 212 -23.46 -22.48 -2.16
N PRO A 213 -24.41 -22.84 -3.03
CA PRO A 213 -25.83 -22.96 -2.65
C PRO A 213 -26.08 -23.87 -1.44
N VAL A 214 -25.29 -24.94 -1.29
CA VAL A 214 -25.35 -25.84 -0.12
C VAL A 214 -24.91 -25.13 1.16
N GLU A 215 -23.96 -24.22 1.06
CA GLU A 215 -23.50 -23.42 2.19
C GLU A 215 -24.51 -22.34 2.58
N ARG A 216 -25.18 -21.73 1.59
CA ARG A 216 -26.27 -20.74 1.79
C ARG A 216 -27.48 -21.29 2.53
N ALA A 217 -27.69 -22.61 2.48
CA ALA A 217 -28.75 -23.26 3.25
C ALA A 217 -28.48 -23.28 4.77
N LYS A 218 -27.25 -22.99 5.21
CA LYS A 218 -26.90 -22.87 6.63
C LYS A 218 -27.47 -21.57 7.21
N ARG A 219 -27.76 -21.58 8.51
CA ARG A 219 -28.22 -20.38 9.24
C ARG A 219 -27.19 -19.25 9.24
N ILE A 220 -25.91 -19.59 9.25
CA ILE A 220 -24.77 -18.65 9.20
C ILE A 220 -23.78 -19.22 8.21
N TYR A 221 -23.34 -18.40 7.27
CA TYR A 221 -22.34 -18.75 6.27
C TYR A 221 -21.53 -17.51 5.87
N ASN A 222 -20.37 -17.75 5.25
CA ASN A 222 -19.50 -16.68 4.78
C ASN A 222 -20.00 -16.17 3.44
N THR A 223 -20.18 -14.86 3.31
CA THR A 223 -20.48 -14.21 2.02
C THR A 223 -19.20 -13.59 1.44
N PRO A 224 -19.14 -13.34 0.12
CA PRO A 224 -18.06 -12.54 -0.47
C PRO A 224 -17.93 -11.18 0.24
N PRO A 225 -16.85 -10.41 0.08
CA PRO A 225 -16.78 -9.08 0.69
C PRO A 225 -17.85 -8.15 0.10
N SER A 226 -18.35 -7.20 0.89
CA SER A 226 -19.22 -6.13 0.38
C SER A 226 -18.44 -5.08 -0.42
N LYS A 227 -17.10 -5.09 -0.35
CA LYS A 227 -16.21 -4.11 -0.98
C LYS A 227 -15.04 -4.82 -1.64
N TYR A 228 -14.72 -4.44 -2.86
CA TYR A 228 -13.55 -4.91 -3.61
C TYR A 228 -12.99 -3.79 -4.48
N GLU A 229 -11.76 -3.93 -4.96
CA GLU A 229 -11.06 -2.86 -5.68
C GLU A 229 -10.49 -3.36 -7.02
N THR A 230 -10.77 -2.64 -8.10
CA THR A 230 -10.13 -2.87 -9.40
C THR A 230 -8.82 -2.10 -9.45
N ILE A 231 -7.77 -2.69 -10.00
CA ILE A 231 -6.44 -2.10 -10.08
C ILE A 231 -6.01 -2.04 -11.54
N ASP A 232 -5.60 -0.85 -11.98
CA ASP A 232 -4.98 -0.61 -13.29
C ASP A 232 -3.58 0.01 -13.10
N LYS A 233 -2.54 -0.82 -13.18
CA LYS A 233 -1.14 -0.36 -13.12
C LYS A 233 -0.80 0.63 -14.22
N GLY A 234 -1.42 0.46 -15.39
CA GLY A 234 -1.14 1.29 -16.55
C GLY A 234 -1.65 2.72 -16.36
N LYS A 235 -2.84 2.88 -15.78
CA LYS A 235 -3.40 4.20 -15.43
C LYS A 235 -2.92 4.72 -14.09
N LYS A 236 -2.35 3.87 -13.24
CA LYS A 236 -2.09 4.16 -11.82
C LYS A 236 -3.36 4.61 -11.08
N LEU A 237 -4.50 4.03 -11.47
CA LEU A 237 -5.80 4.26 -10.85
C LEU A 237 -6.40 2.95 -10.34
N GLY A 238 -7.14 3.07 -9.25
CA GLY A 238 -7.99 2.00 -8.73
C GLY A 238 -9.38 2.54 -8.42
N TYR A 239 -10.38 1.71 -8.64
CA TYR A 239 -11.77 2.02 -8.32
C TYR A 239 -12.26 1.02 -7.30
N ARG A 240 -12.92 1.53 -6.27
CA ARG A 240 -13.48 0.70 -5.20
C ARG A 240 -14.95 0.49 -5.49
N LEU A 241 -15.34 -0.76 -5.62
CA LEU A 241 -16.71 -1.18 -5.86
C LEU A 241 -17.30 -1.70 -4.56
N ILE A 242 -18.45 -1.15 -4.18
CA ILE A 242 -19.19 -1.52 -2.98
C ILE A 242 -20.54 -2.07 -3.40
N ARG A 243 -20.81 -3.33 -3.04
CA ARG A 243 -22.10 -3.99 -3.26
C ARG A 243 -23.00 -3.85 -2.04
N MET A 244 -24.29 -3.70 -2.29
CA MET A 244 -25.34 -3.73 -1.27
C MET A 244 -26.53 -4.54 -1.78
N GLY A 245 -27.15 -5.38 -0.95
CA GLY A 245 -28.38 -6.12 -1.30
C GLY A 245 -28.24 -7.29 -2.28
N TYR A 246 -27.04 -7.54 -2.80
CA TYR A 246 -26.71 -8.68 -3.65
C TYR A 246 -25.84 -9.70 -2.92
N GLU A 247 -25.94 -10.98 -3.25
CA GLU A 247 -25.24 -12.11 -2.63
C GLU A 247 -24.03 -12.58 -3.45
N ASP A 248 -24.02 -12.29 -4.75
CA ASP A 248 -23.00 -12.71 -5.70
C ASP A 248 -22.19 -11.52 -6.24
N ILE A 249 -20.98 -11.80 -6.70
CA ILE A 249 -20.16 -10.87 -7.48
C ILE A 249 -19.77 -11.55 -8.78
N TYR A 250 -20.20 -10.96 -9.90
CA TYR A 250 -19.79 -11.44 -11.22
C TYR A 250 -18.51 -10.75 -11.66
N ILE A 251 -17.59 -11.50 -12.27
CA ILE A 251 -16.42 -10.97 -12.93
C ILE A 251 -16.19 -11.68 -14.27
N SER A 252 -15.79 -10.89 -15.27
CA SER A 252 -15.32 -11.40 -16.54
C SER A 252 -14.22 -10.52 -17.13
N SER A 253 -13.20 -11.20 -17.66
CA SER A 253 -12.13 -10.59 -18.44
C SER A 253 -12.20 -11.12 -19.88
N PRO A 254 -12.15 -10.25 -20.90
CA PRO A 254 -12.25 -10.66 -22.30
C PRO A 254 -10.99 -11.37 -22.82
N GLY A 255 -9.85 -11.25 -22.14
CA GLY A 255 -8.56 -11.75 -22.63
C GLY A 255 -8.23 -11.19 -24.01
N SER A 256 -7.70 -12.02 -24.91
CA SER A 256 -7.43 -11.64 -26.30
C SER A 256 -8.67 -11.16 -27.10
N LEU A 257 -9.90 -11.45 -26.67
CA LEU A 257 -11.10 -11.00 -27.36
C LEU A 257 -11.38 -9.50 -27.22
N SER A 258 -10.67 -8.79 -26.33
CA SER A 258 -10.82 -7.33 -26.20
C SER A 258 -10.53 -6.61 -27.52
N GLN A 259 -9.61 -7.14 -28.33
CA GLN A 259 -9.18 -6.58 -29.61
C GLN A 259 -10.33 -6.46 -30.63
N LYS A 260 -11.42 -7.22 -30.46
CA LYS A 260 -12.63 -7.09 -31.31
C LYS A 260 -13.35 -5.76 -31.12
N PHE A 261 -13.18 -5.13 -29.97
CA PHE A 261 -13.95 -3.94 -29.56
C PHE A 261 -13.11 -2.66 -29.61
N GLY A 262 -11.79 -2.78 -29.81
CA GLY A 262 -10.89 -1.66 -29.98
C GLY A 262 -9.50 -1.93 -29.40
N ASN A 263 -8.73 -0.85 -29.23
CA ASN A 263 -7.37 -0.91 -28.69
C ASN A 263 -7.32 -0.89 -27.16
N ASP A 264 -8.39 -0.41 -26.52
CA ASP A 264 -8.48 -0.34 -25.07
C ASP A 264 -8.88 -1.70 -24.48
N TYR A 265 -8.49 -1.93 -23.22
CA TYR A 265 -8.87 -3.13 -22.48
C TYR A 265 -10.06 -2.84 -21.56
N PHE A 266 -10.84 -3.86 -21.21
CA PHE A 266 -11.96 -3.71 -20.29
C PHE A 266 -12.19 -4.97 -19.48
N ILE A 267 -12.90 -4.83 -18.36
CA ILE A 267 -13.48 -5.95 -17.61
C ILE A 267 -14.95 -5.68 -17.37
N CYS A 268 -15.72 -6.76 -17.20
CA CYS A 268 -17.09 -6.69 -16.71
C CYS A 268 -17.09 -7.16 -15.26
N THR A 269 -17.55 -6.32 -14.33
CA THR A 269 -17.67 -6.69 -12.92
C THR A 269 -18.90 -6.05 -12.32
N GLY A 270 -19.49 -6.67 -11.31
CA GLY A 270 -20.64 -6.09 -10.64
C GLY A 270 -21.33 -7.03 -9.66
N PRO A 271 -22.14 -6.48 -8.75
CA PRO A 271 -22.96 -7.28 -7.87
C PRO A 271 -24.10 -7.95 -8.63
N ALA A 272 -24.43 -9.17 -8.22
CA ALA A 272 -25.41 -9.99 -8.89
C ALA A 272 -26.12 -10.96 -7.94
N ASN A 273 -27.26 -11.49 -8.38
CA ASN A 273 -28.00 -12.61 -7.82
C ASN A 273 -28.32 -13.54 -8.98
N MET A 274 -27.37 -14.40 -9.32
CA MET A 274 -27.38 -15.26 -10.50
C MET A 274 -27.47 -16.74 -10.12
N LEU A 275 -26.84 -17.13 -9.02
CA LEU A 275 -26.83 -18.53 -8.58
C LEU A 275 -28.09 -18.91 -7.82
N MET A 276 -28.61 -17.97 -7.02
CA MET A 276 -29.84 -18.10 -6.27
C MET A 276 -30.73 -16.89 -6.57
N PRO A 277 -31.86 -17.09 -7.28
CA PRO A 277 -32.81 -16.01 -7.54
C PRO A 277 -33.35 -15.42 -6.23
N VAL A 278 -33.59 -14.11 -6.23
CA VAL A 278 -34.29 -13.42 -5.14
C VAL A 278 -35.77 -13.71 -5.23
N VAL A 279 -36.39 -14.05 -4.11
CA VAL A 279 -37.85 -14.17 -4.02
C VAL A 279 -38.42 -12.88 -3.46
N VAL A 280 -39.25 -12.18 -4.23
CA VAL A 280 -39.95 -10.96 -3.76
C VAL A 280 -41.42 -11.32 -3.55
N ASN A 281 -41.88 -11.36 -2.29
CA ASN A 281 -43.27 -11.71 -1.98
C ASN A 281 -44.24 -10.55 -2.29
N PRO A 282 -45.55 -10.85 -2.45
CA PRO A 282 -46.58 -9.81 -2.58
C PRO A 282 -46.49 -8.74 -1.49
N GLY A 283 -46.36 -7.47 -1.90
CA GLY A 283 -46.27 -6.32 -1.02
C GLY A 283 -44.87 -6.00 -0.48
N GLU A 284 -43.86 -6.85 -0.75
CA GLU A 284 -42.47 -6.61 -0.35
C GLU A 284 -41.69 -5.81 -1.41
N ASP A 285 -40.66 -5.13 -0.95
CA ASP A 285 -39.63 -4.51 -1.78
C ASP A 285 -38.26 -5.18 -1.57
N TRP A 286 -37.55 -5.42 -2.67
CA TRP A 286 -36.14 -5.80 -2.65
C TRP A 286 -35.29 -4.64 -3.14
N ARG A 287 -34.09 -4.49 -2.57
CA ARG A 287 -33.17 -3.40 -2.88
C ARG A 287 -31.77 -3.94 -3.17
N GLY A 288 -31.12 -3.36 -4.17
CA GLY A 288 -29.73 -3.65 -4.50
C GLY A 288 -29.01 -2.38 -4.93
N ALA A 289 -27.70 -2.30 -4.71
CA ALA A 289 -26.91 -1.16 -5.17
C ALA A 289 -25.45 -1.52 -5.49
N LEU A 290 -24.87 -0.72 -6.36
CA LEU A 290 -23.44 -0.65 -6.65
C LEU A 290 -22.98 0.80 -6.46
N SER A 291 -22.00 1.01 -5.58
CA SER A 291 -21.23 2.24 -5.53
C SER A 291 -19.85 2.03 -6.14
N ILE A 292 -19.42 2.99 -6.98
CA ILE A 292 -18.07 3.07 -7.53
C ILE A 292 -17.43 4.33 -6.95
N GLU A 293 -16.47 4.15 -6.05
CA GLU A 293 -15.69 5.22 -5.45
C GLU A 293 -14.34 5.34 -6.16
N HIS A 294 -13.89 6.58 -6.35
CA HIS A 294 -12.53 6.88 -6.79
C HIS A 294 -11.82 7.70 -5.71
N ASP A 295 -10.64 7.25 -5.33
CA ASP A 295 -9.82 7.91 -4.32
C ASP A 295 -8.82 8.82 -5.01
N ASN A 296 -9.00 10.14 -4.89
CA ASN A 296 -8.13 11.13 -5.54
C ASN A 296 -6.82 11.38 -4.77
N LEU A 297 -6.51 10.61 -3.73
CA LEU A 297 -5.25 10.74 -2.99
C LEU A 297 -4.13 9.97 -3.72
N GLN A 298 -3.51 10.71 -4.65
CA GLN A 298 -2.19 10.52 -5.27
C GLN A 298 -2.02 9.37 -6.26
N GLN A 299 -1.15 9.60 -7.23
CA GLN A 299 -0.69 8.64 -8.24
C GLN A 299 -0.06 7.43 -7.53
N ARG A 300 -0.79 6.31 -7.43
CA ARG A 300 -0.32 5.11 -6.72
C ARG A 300 0.66 4.35 -7.61
N ASP A 301 1.91 4.18 -7.13
CA ASP A 301 2.85 3.22 -7.71
C ASP A 301 2.42 1.81 -7.33
N PHE A 302 1.59 1.20 -8.19
CA PHE A 302 1.23 -0.21 -8.07
C PHE A 302 2.41 -1.09 -8.48
N SER A 303 3.35 -1.31 -7.56
CA SER A 303 4.41 -2.29 -7.74
C SER A 303 3.80 -3.70 -7.85
N VAL A 304 4.36 -4.54 -8.72
CA VAL A 304 3.79 -5.85 -9.06
C VAL A 304 3.88 -6.86 -7.90
N LEU A 305 4.59 -6.55 -6.82
CA LEU A 305 4.95 -7.52 -5.78
C LEU A 305 4.36 -7.35 -4.40
N ALA A 306 3.60 -6.27 -4.17
CA ALA A 306 2.57 -6.30 -3.14
C ALA A 306 1.51 -7.40 -3.44
N MET A 307 1.52 -7.98 -4.65
CA MET A 307 0.55 -8.98 -5.10
C MET A 307 0.71 -10.42 -4.62
N ALA A 308 1.79 -10.71 -3.88
CA ALA A 308 2.09 -12.06 -3.40
C ALA A 308 2.37 -12.15 -1.89
N SER A 309 2.30 -11.06 -1.11
CA SER A 309 2.56 -11.09 0.33
C SER A 309 1.30 -10.85 1.15
N SER A 310 1.12 -11.64 2.21
CA SER A 310 -0.01 -11.60 3.14
C SER A 310 0.02 -10.39 4.09
N SER A 311 0.42 -9.21 3.63
CA SER A 311 0.76 -8.09 4.50
C SER A 311 -0.37 -7.04 4.58
N ILE A 312 -0.64 -6.62 5.82
CA ILE A 312 -1.72 -5.73 6.29
C ILE A 312 -1.76 -4.39 5.50
N PRO A 313 -2.94 -3.84 5.13
CA PRO A 313 -3.01 -2.57 4.40
C PRO A 313 -2.44 -1.41 5.24
N LEU A 314 -1.47 -0.69 4.65
CA LEU A 314 -0.53 0.24 5.31
C LEU A 314 -1.13 1.39 6.15
N ASN A 315 -2.39 1.80 5.92
CA ASN A 315 -2.91 3.06 6.44
C ASN A 315 -4.35 3.01 6.99
N ASN A 316 -4.95 1.82 7.14
CA ASN A 316 -6.31 1.75 7.69
C ASN A 316 -6.26 1.69 9.23
N VAL A 317 -6.24 2.86 9.87
CA VAL A 317 -6.22 3.00 11.33
C VAL A 317 -7.36 2.21 11.99
N GLU A 318 -8.57 2.26 11.43
CA GLU A 318 -9.72 1.51 11.98
C GLU A 318 -9.53 -0.01 11.90
N TYR A 319 -8.84 -0.50 10.88
CA TYR A 319 -8.49 -1.92 10.76
C TYR A 319 -7.41 -2.30 11.77
N LEU A 320 -6.34 -1.50 11.88
CA LEU A 320 -5.25 -1.76 12.83
C LEU A 320 -5.76 -1.72 14.27
N GLU A 321 -6.58 -0.73 14.62
CA GLU A 321 -7.23 -0.65 15.93
C GLU A 321 -8.16 -1.83 16.21
N ARG A 322 -8.77 -2.41 15.17
CA ARG A 322 -9.65 -3.60 15.29
C ARG A 322 -8.85 -4.89 15.43
N GLU A 323 -7.80 -5.06 14.63
CA GLU A 323 -6.94 -6.25 14.62
C GLU A 323 -6.19 -6.38 15.95
N PHE A 324 -5.62 -5.28 16.44
CA PHE A 324 -4.88 -5.22 17.70
C PHE A 324 -5.76 -4.76 18.87
N LYS A 325 -7.09 -4.89 18.74
CA LYS A 325 -8.04 -4.51 19.79
C LYS A 325 -7.88 -5.44 21.00
N GLY A 326 -7.30 -4.92 22.07
CA GLY A 326 -7.08 -5.65 23.32
C GLY A 326 -5.62 -5.72 23.75
N GLN A 327 -4.69 -5.25 22.93
CA GLN A 327 -3.28 -5.16 23.30
C GLN A 327 -3.03 -3.89 24.12
N ALA A 328 -2.86 -4.06 25.44
CA ALA A 328 -2.63 -2.96 26.36
C ALA A 328 -1.33 -2.21 26.00
N GLY A 329 -1.38 -0.88 26.03
CA GLY A 329 -0.22 -0.02 25.72
C GLY A 329 0.00 0.30 24.25
N VAL A 330 -0.79 -0.24 23.32
CA VAL A 330 -0.69 0.02 21.88
C VAL A 330 -1.82 0.94 21.40
N SER A 331 -1.48 1.94 20.59
CA SER A 331 -2.45 2.83 19.94
C SER A 331 -2.00 3.25 18.55
N PHE A 332 -2.96 3.55 17.68
CA PHE A 332 -2.70 4.00 16.31
C PHE A 332 -3.26 5.40 16.10
N ALA A 333 -2.57 6.20 15.30
CA ALA A 333 -3.05 7.53 14.92
C ALA A 333 -2.76 7.79 13.44
N GLY A 334 -3.73 8.37 12.74
CA GLY A 334 -3.53 8.86 11.37
C GLY A 334 -2.86 10.23 11.38
N ILE A 335 -1.83 10.41 10.55
CA ILE A 335 -1.21 11.70 10.25
C ILE A 335 -1.11 11.82 8.72
N GLY A 336 -2.05 12.55 8.11
CA GLY A 336 -2.16 12.62 6.66
C GLY A 336 -2.37 11.22 6.04
N ASP A 337 -1.53 10.87 5.07
CA ASP A 337 -1.49 9.55 4.42
C ASP A 337 -0.60 8.53 5.15
N SER A 338 -0.24 8.78 6.42
CA SER A 338 0.63 7.89 7.21
C SER A 338 -0.04 7.44 8.50
N CYS A 339 0.29 6.23 8.94
CA CYS A 339 -0.09 5.70 10.24
C CYS A 339 1.08 5.76 11.22
N VAL A 340 0.82 6.25 12.43
CA VAL A 340 1.75 6.19 13.56
C VAL A 340 1.27 5.14 14.55
N LEU A 341 2.10 4.13 14.77
CA LEU A 341 2.00 3.20 15.88
C LEU A 341 2.66 3.82 17.11
N ARG A 342 1.94 3.86 18.24
CA ARG A 342 2.46 4.30 19.52
C ARG A 342 2.44 3.15 20.52
N MET A 343 3.60 2.85 21.07
CA MET A 343 3.82 1.85 22.11
C MET A 343 4.07 2.56 23.43
N ARG A 344 3.37 2.16 24.49
CA ARG A 344 3.45 2.75 25.82
C ARG A 344 3.53 1.66 26.88
N LEU A 345 4.55 1.74 27.71
CA LEU A 345 4.72 0.90 28.90
C LEU A 345 4.10 1.56 30.13
N ASP A 346 3.84 0.75 31.16
CA ASP A 346 3.26 1.17 32.44
C ASP A 346 4.23 2.02 33.26
N ASN A 347 5.54 1.83 33.06
CA ASN A 347 6.55 2.73 33.63
C ASN A 347 6.48 4.15 33.03
N GLY A 348 5.68 4.37 31.99
CA GLY A 348 5.49 5.68 31.34
C GLY A 348 6.38 5.92 30.13
N SER A 349 7.27 4.98 29.78
CA SER A 349 8.07 5.06 28.56
C SER A 349 7.18 4.93 27.31
N VAL A 350 7.47 5.73 26.29
CA VAL A 350 6.66 5.78 25.05
C VAL A 350 7.58 5.81 23.83
N ALA A 351 7.29 5.00 22.83
CA ALA A 351 7.91 5.09 21.51
C ALA A 351 6.83 5.27 20.43
N SER A 352 7.14 6.06 19.40
CA SER A 352 6.26 6.27 18.24
C SER A 352 6.99 5.90 16.95
N LEU A 353 6.34 5.06 16.14
CA LEU A 353 6.84 4.50 14.90
C LEU A 353 5.90 4.87 13.75
N MET A 354 6.42 5.47 12.70
CA MET A 354 5.68 5.73 11.47
C MET A 354 5.75 4.49 10.58
N VAL A 355 4.62 3.81 10.38
CA VAL A 355 4.58 2.47 9.77
C VAL A 355 5.04 2.48 8.31
N PRO A 356 4.56 3.37 7.42
CA PRO A 356 4.94 3.31 6.00
C PRO A 356 6.43 3.50 5.73
N SER A 357 7.09 4.37 6.51
CA SER A 357 8.51 4.71 6.38
C SER A 357 9.41 3.85 7.25
N GLY A 358 8.86 3.13 8.24
CA GLY A 358 9.62 2.41 9.25
C GLY A 358 10.43 3.32 10.18
N LEU A 359 10.13 4.63 10.20
CA LEU A 359 10.85 5.64 10.96
C LEU A 359 10.35 5.70 12.41
N ILE A 360 11.25 5.51 13.38
CA ILE A 360 10.93 5.78 14.80
C ILE A 360 11.07 7.28 15.02
N THR A 361 9.96 7.96 15.28
CA THR A 361 9.89 9.43 15.33
C THR A 361 10.04 10.01 16.74
N SER A 362 9.82 9.21 17.78
CA SER A 362 9.91 9.67 19.17
C SER A 362 10.21 8.50 20.10
N TYR A 363 11.07 8.75 21.08
CA TYR A 363 11.33 7.86 22.21
C TYR A 363 11.44 8.69 23.47
N LYS A 364 10.41 8.58 24.32
CA LYS A 364 10.34 9.22 25.62
C LYS A 364 10.65 8.18 26.69
N ALA A 365 11.87 8.23 27.21
CA ALA A 365 12.32 7.35 28.28
C ALA A 365 11.81 7.85 29.64
N HIS A 366 11.40 6.93 30.51
CA HIS A 366 11.05 7.25 31.88
C HIS A 366 12.29 7.59 32.72
N MET A 367 12.21 8.64 33.54
CA MET A 367 13.32 9.13 34.35
C MET A 367 13.05 8.89 35.85
N TRP A 368 14.11 8.74 36.65
CA TRP A 368 14.04 8.51 38.10
C TRP A 368 13.19 9.52 38.88
N HIS A 369 13.03 10.75 38.37
CA HIS A 369 12.21 11.81 38.96
C HIS A 369 10.73 11.76 38.53
N GLY A 370 10.28 10.65 37.94
CA GLY A 370 8.88 10.38 37.61
C GLY A 370 8.34 11.05 36.35
N SER A 371 9.19 11.76 35.59
CA SER A 371 8.81 12.36 34.30
C SER A 371 9.49 11.61 33.14
N THR A 372 9.17 11.96 31.91
CA THR A 372 9.76 11.37 30.70
C THR A 372 10.60 12.38 29.95
N VAL A 373 11.70 11.94 29.33
CA VAL A 373 12.55 12.80 28.49
C VAL A 373 12.61 12.25 27.06
N GLU A 374 12.41 13.14 26.09
CA GLU A 374 12.56 12.83 24.66
C GLU A 374 14.05 12.67 24.33
N LEU A 375 14.43 11.47 23.87
CA LEU A 375 15.79 11.12 23.51
C LEU A 375 16.07 11.28 22.01
N LEU A 376 15.03 11.27 21.17
CA LEU A 376 15.18 11.41 19.72
C LEU A 376 14.92 12.83 19.26
N HIS A 377 15.72 13.29 18.31
CA HIS A 377 15.53 14.57 17.64
C HIS A 377 14.80 14.36 16.33
N THR A 378 13.60 14.90 16.23
CA THR A 378 12.75 14.80 15.04
C THR A 378 12.19 16.17 14.70
N ILE A 379 12.25 16.53 13.42
CA ILE A 379 11.73 17.78 12.88
C ILE A 379 10.59 17.44 11.93
N VAL A 380 9.51 18.19 12.06
CA VAL A 380 8.39 18.17 11.12
C VAL A 380 8.41 19.49 10.38
N SER A 381 8.47 19.45 9.06
CA SER A 381 8.46 20.62 8.18
C SER A 381 7.51 20.42 7.02
N GLU A 382 6.96 21.50 6.51
CA GLU A 382 6.14 21.50 5.30
C GLU A 382 7.06 21.69 4.08
N ASN A 383 6.89 20.86 3.04
CA ASN A 383 7.61 21.02 1.78
C ASN A 383 6.97 22.11 0.90
N GLU A 384 7.63 22.46 -0.20
CA GLU A 384 7.14 23.48 -1.15
C GLU A 384 5.78 23.12 -1.78
N ASP A 385 5.37 21.85 -1.72
CA ASP A 385 4.10 21.31 -2.22
C ASP A 385 2.99 21.23 -1.14
N GLY A 386 3.24 21.70 0.09
CA GLY A 386 2.29 21.61 1.21
C GLY A 386 2.21 20.24 1.90
N GLY A 387 3.10 19.31 1.55
CA GLY A 387 3.24 17.99 2.14
C GLY A 387 4.11 17.99 3.41
N VAL A 388 3.78 17.12 4.37
CA VAL A 388 4.51 16.99 5.63
C VAL A 388 5.75 16.12 5.42
N VAL A 389 6.93 16.67 5.73
CA VAL A 389 8.21 15.97 5.73
C VAL A 389 8.68 15.80 7.17
N VAL A 390 8.96 14.56 7.57
CA VAL A 390 9.50 14.22 8.87
C VAL A 390 10.95 13.79 8.71
N GLN A 391 11.86 14.45 9.42
CA GLN A 391 13.30 14.17 9.39
C GLN A 391 13.81 13.95 10.82
N GLY A 392 14.86 13.16 10.98
CA GLY A 392 15.43 12.79 12.28
C GLY A 392 14.98 11.41 12.75
N GLY A 393 14.86 11.23 14.06
CA GLY A 393 14.46 9.95 14.66
C GLY A 393 15.47 8.83 14.42
N ILE A 394 14.98 7.59 14.38
CA ILE A 394 15.76 6.39 14.01
C ILE A 394 15.29 5.88 12.65
N SER A 395 16.21 5.85 11.68
CA SER A 395 15.98 5.32 10.34
C SER A 395 16.79 4.04 10.11
N THR A 396 16.25 3.18 9.24
CA THR A 396 16.91 1.96 8.78
C THR A 396 17.13 2.07 7.29
N ASP A 397 18.37 2.38 6.89
CA ASP A 397 18.72 2.69 5.51
C ASP A 397 19.70 1.64 4.98
N PHE A 398 19.20 0.70 4.17
CA PHE A 398 20.01 -0.36 3.57
C PHE A 398 19.88 -0.37 2.04
N GLU A 399 20.99 -0.66 1.36
CA GLU A 399 21.05 -1.04 -0.04
C GLU A 399 21.55 -2.47 -0.16
N CYS A 400 20.78 -3.26 -0.89
CA CYS A 400 21.04 -4.65 -1.23
C CYS A 400 21.47 -4.72 -2.69
N ARG A 401 22.70 -5.18 -2.95
CA ARG A 401 23.22 -5.41 -4.30
C ARG A 401 23.35 -6.89 -4.59
N SER A 402 22.69 -7.36 -5.65
CA SER A 402 22.86 -8.72 -6.16
C SER A 402 24.04 -8.80 -7.14
N GLY A 403 24.58 -10.01 -7.33
CA GLY A 403 25.68 -10.27 -8.27
C GLY A 403 25.35 -10.00 -9.74
N ASP A 404 24.07 -9.84 -10.08
CA ASP A 404 23.56 -9.43 -11.40
C ASP A 404 23.60 -7.91 -11.65
N GLY A 405 23.98 -7.12 -10.65
CA GLY A 405 24.03 -5.66 -10.72
C GLY A 405 22.74 -4.94 -10.36
N VAL A 406 21.68 -5.65 -9.94
CA VAL A 406 20.43 -5.05 -9.46
C VAL A 406 20.60 -4.56 -8.03
N THR A 407 20.21 -3.30 -7.80
CA THR A 407 20.22 -2.62 -6.50
C THR A 407 18.80 -2.44 -5.97
N TRP A 408 18.57 -2.80 -4.71
CA TRP A 408 17.27 -2.64 -4.05
C TRP A 408 17.44 -2.09 -2.63
N SER A 409 16.52 -1.24 -2.20
CA SER A 409 16.47 -0.67 -0.84
C SER A 409 15.05 -0.75 -0.29
N PRO A 410 14.87 -1.00 1.02
CA PRO A 410 13.56 -1.01 1.64
C PRO A 410 13.03 0.43 1.73
N SER A 411 12.04 0.76 0.91
CA SER A 411 11.40 2.09 0.88
C SER A 411 9.96 2.10 1.40
N THR A 412 9.36 0.92 1.58
CA THR A 412 7.99 0.78 2.06
C THR A 412 7.93 -0.38 3.04
N TRP A 413 7.43 -0.09 4.24
CA TRP A 413 7.32 -1.03 5.33
C TRP A 413 5.86 -1.35 5.62
N VAL A 414 5.58 -2.61 5.92
CA VAL A 414 4.25 -3.07 6.32
C VAL A 414 4.33 -3.56 7.76
N LEU A 415 3.42 -3.10 8.61
CA LEU A 415 3.25 -3.68 9.95
C LEU A 415 2.75 -5.11 9.80
N HIS A 416 3.51 -6.05 10.31
CA HIS A 416 3.18 -7.47 10.27
C HIS A 416 2.55 -7.95 11.56
N ASP A 417 3.13 -7.57 12.70
CA ASP A 417 2.72 -8.08 14.00
C ASP A 417 3.09 -7.09 15.10
N VAL A 418 2.34 -7.11 16.19
CA VAL A 418 2.66 -6.39 17.43
C VAL A 418 2.51 -7.39 18.57
N ARG A 419 3.55 -7.54 19.39
CA ARG A 419 3.61 -8.56 20.46
C ARG A 419 3.98 -7.93 21.79
N GLY A 420 3.73 -8.68 22.86
CA GLY A 420 4.04 -8.26 24.22
C GLY A 420 2.93 -7.47 24.89
N ASP A 421 3.27 -6.84 26.01
CA ASP A 421 2.36 -6.19 26.96
C ASP A 421 2.99 -4.93 27.57
N ALA A 422 2.15 -4.09 28.18
CA ALA A 422 2.58 -2.81 28.75
C ALA A 422 3.45 -2.94 30.02
N GLU A 423 3.49 -4.10 30.67
CA GLU A 423 4.25 -4.32 31.90
C GLU A 423 5.72 -4.68 31.59
N ASN A 424 5.93 -5.53 30.60
CA ASN A 424 7.23 -6.11 30.27
C ASN A 424 7.89 -5.43 29.08
N SER A 425 7.34 -5.63 27.88
CA SER A 425 7.86 -5.07 26.64
C SER A 425 6.81 -5.14 25.54
N ILE A 426 6.88 -4.19 24.61
CA ILE A 426 6.05 -4.18 23.40
C ILE A 426 6.98 -4.24 22.20
N GLU A 427 6.71 -5.16 21.27
CA GLU A 427 7.50 -5.34 20.05
C GLU A 427 6.63 -5.16 18.82
N ALA A 428 7.13 -4.42 17.83
CA ALA A 428 6.47 -4.22 16.54
C ALA A 428 7.35 -4.78 15.42
N GLU A 429 6.83 -5.74 14.64
CA GLU A 429 7.49 -6.30 13.46
C GLU A 429 7.00 -5.58 12.20
N LEU A 430 7.90 -4.88 11.53
CA LEU A 430 7.72 -4.35 10.18
C LEU A 430 8.42 -5.26 9.17
N ARG A 431 7.85 -5.42 7.97
CA ARG A 431 8.45 -6.20 6.88
C ARG A 431 8.49 -5.40 5.58
N SER A 432 9.58 -5.57 4.84
CA SER A 432 9.78 -5.05 3.49
C SER A 432 10.47 -6.12 2.65
N SER A 433 10.04 -6.33 1.42
CA SER A 433 10.61 -7.37 0.55
C SER A 433 10.88 -6.78 -0.85
N ASP A 434 11.86 -7.35 -1.55
CA ASP A 434 12.21 -6.91 -2.90
C ASP A 434 11.14 -7.29 -3.95
N LEU A 435 11.30 -6.76 -5.16
CA LEU A 435 10.43 -7.04 -6.29
C LEU A 435 10.49 -8.50 -6.79
N GLU A 436 11.15 -9.43 -6.11
CA GLU A 436 11.05 -10.85 -6.45
C GLU A 436 10.63 -11.68 -5.23
N ASN A 437 10.40 -11.03 -4.07
CA ASN A 437 10.34 -11.68 -2.75
C ASN A 437 11.52 -12.60 -2.48
N MET A 438 12.66 -12.31 -3.09
CA MET A 438 13.91 -13.04 -2.94
C MET A 438 14.83 -12.40 -1.90
N VAL A 439 14.57 -11.17 -1.49
CA VAL A 439 15.18 -10.54 -0.32
C VAL A 439 14.07 -10.09 0.61
N ASP A 440 14.07 -10.60 1.85
CA ASP A 440 13.13 -10.23 2.90
C ASP A 440 13.86 -9.48 4.01
N ILE A 441 13.41 -8.28 4.33
CA ILE A 441 13.93 -7.46 5.42
C ILE A 441 12.83 -7.28 6.46
N LYS A 442 13.16 -7.62 7.70
CA LYS A 442 12.33 -7.36 8.87
C LYS A 442 12.98 -6.29 9.71
N ASN A 443 12.21 -5.31 10.16
CA ASN A 443 12.62 -4.32 11.15
C ASN A 443 11.74 -4.54 12.39
N ILE A 444 12.36 -4.98 13.47
CA ILE A 444 11.71 -5.31 14.74
C ILE A 444 12.08 -4.21 15.73
N VAL A 445 11.07 -3.46 16.16
CA VAL A 445 11.22 -2.38 17.13
C VAL A 445 10.67 -2.83 18.47
N SER A 446 11.52 -2.92 19.49
CA SER A 446 11.13 -3.38 20.82
C SER A 446 11.31 -2.27 21.84
N LEU A 447 10.20 -1.88 22.50
CA LEU A 447 10.21 -0.96 23.64
C LEU A 447 10.23 -1.78 24.93
N GLN A 448 11.32 -1.63 25.69
CA GLN A 448 11.56 -2.24 26.99
C GLN A 448 11.58 -1.17 28.09
N PRO A 449 11.52 -1.54 29.38
CA PRO A 449 11.44 -0.57 30.47
C PRO A 449 12.67 0.36 30.53
N ASP A 450 13.83 -0.16 30.13
CA ASP A 450 15.15 0.46 30.18
C ASP A 450 15.79 0.66 28.80
N ALA A 451 15.14 0.25 27.71
CA ALA A 451 15.75 0.31 26.39
C ALA A 451 14.74 0.49 25.25
N LEU A 452 15.20 1.09 24.16
CA LEU A 452 14.58 0.99 22.85
C LEU A 452 15.52 0.25 21.91
N CYS A 453 15.05 -0.87 21.37
CA CYS A 453 15.81 -1.71 20.46
C CYS A 453 15.26 -1.61 19.03
N SER A 454 16.16 -1.49 18.05
CA SER A 454 15.86 -1.55 16.62
C SER A 454 16.70 -2.65 16.00
N GLN A 455 16.05 -3.75 15.63
CA GLN A 455 16.70 -4.94 15.07
C GLN A 455 16.30 -5.14 13.62
N VAL A 456 17.28 -5.35 12.76
CA VAL A 456 17.09 -5.63 11.33
C VAL A 456 17.51 -7.07 11.04
N VAL A 457 16.60 -7.82 10.42
CA VAL A 457 16.83 -9.20 9.98
C VAL A 457 16.69 -9.26 8.47
N ILE A 458 17.76 -9.62 7.78
CA ILE A 458 17.79 -9.68 6.31
C ILE A 458 17.97 -11.13 5.88
N THR A 459 17.04 -11.62 5.07
CA THR A 459 17.04 -12.98 4.52
C THR A 459 17.31 -12.92 3.02
N ASN A 460 18.35 -13.61 2.57
CA ASN A 460 18.64 -13.78 1.15
C ASN A 460 18.10 -15.13 0.66
N LEU A 461 17.06 -15.10 -0.16
CA LEU A 461 16.49 -16.27 -0.85
C LEU A 461 16.95 -16.38 -2.31
N LYS A 462 17.78 -15.44 -2.79
CA LYS A 462 18.39 -15.53 -4.13
C LYS A 462 19.41 -16.67 -4.18
N SER A 463 19.65 -17.16 -5.39
CA SER A 463 20.72 -18.13 -5.68
C SER A 463 22.12 -17.49 -5.75
N SER A 464 22.21 -16.15 -5.70
CA SER A 464 23.44 -15.37 -5.70
C SER A 464 23.70 -14.71 -4.33
N PRO A 465 24.98 -14.46 -3.96
CA PRO A 465 25.31 -13.68 -2.78
C PRO A 465 24.81 -12.23 -2.90
N LEU A 466 24.34 -11.69 -1.78
CA LEU A 466 23.86 -10.32 -1.65
C LEU A 466 24.90 -9.49 -0.90
N ARG A 467 25.25 -8.31 -1.41
CA ARG A 467 26.09 -7.34 -0.70
C ARG A 467 25.20 -6.27 -0.09
N LEU A 468 25.28 -6.14 1.22
CA LEU A 468 24.49 -5.19 2.01
C LEU A 468 25.39 -4.03 2.40
N MET A 469 24.94 -2.82 2.11
CA MET A 469 25.53 -1.59 2.61
C MET A 469 24.43 -0.77 3.27
N GLY A 470 24.66 -0.27 4.47
CA GLY A 470 23.60 0.40 5.18
C GLY A 470 23.91 0.69 6.63
N SER A 471 22.92 1.23 7.33
CA SER A 471 23.05 1.63 8.73
C SER A 471 21.69 1.76 9.40
N ILE A 472 21.70 1.62 10.72
CA ILE A 472 20.60 2.06 11.59
C ILE A 472 21.07 3.38 12.19
N ILE A 473 20.50 4.52 11.76
CA ILE A 473 20.97 5.85 12.16
C ILE A 473 19.97 6.46 13.13
N SER A 474 20.47 6.89 14.29
CA SER A 474 19.69 7.56 15.33
C SER A 474 20.12 9.00 15.48
N HIS A 475 19.17 9.92 15.38
CA HIS A 475 19.35 11.34 15.69
C HIS A 475 19.05 11.55 17.16
N LEU A 476 20.08 11.57 18.01
CA LEU A 476 19.93 11.77 19.44
C LEU A 476 19.78 13.26 19.77
N ALA A 477 18.75 13.60 20.54
CA ALA A 477 18.49 14.98 20.94
C ALA A 477 19.47 15.41 22.03
N VAL A 478 20.25 16.45 21.76
CA VAL A 478 21.18 17.07 22.73
C VAL A 478 20.79 18.53 22.99
N SER A 479 21.42 19.17 23.98
CA SER A 479 21.29 20.60 24.25
C SER A 479 22.01 21.42 23.18
N THR A 480 23.25 21.03 22.88
CA THR A 480 24.10 21.56 21.82
C THR A 480 25.25 20.57 21.60
N PRO A 481 25.78 20.45 20.37
CA PRO A 481 27.02 19.70 20.12
C PRO A 481 28.20 20.12 21.00
N ASP A 482 28.25 21.38 21.47
CA ASP A 482 29.31 21.86 22.37
C ASP A 482 29.35 21.20 23.75
N ALA A 483 28.18 20.79 24.23
CA ALA A 483 28.01 20.14 25.52
C ALA A 483 28.00 18.62 25.40
N SER A 484 28.25 18.09 24.19
CA SER A 484 28.10 16.68 23.84
C SER A 484 29.45 15.99 23.67
N PHE A 485 29.56 14.79 24.25
CA PHE A 485 30.78 13.98 24.24
C PHE A 485 30.42 12.54 23.87
N ALA A 486 31.26 11.90 23.07
CA ALA A 486 31.24 10.45 22.89
C ALA A 486 32.26 9.81 23.83
N VAL A 487 31.83 8.85 24.63
CA VAL A 487 32.64 8.19 25.66
C VAL A 487 32.79 6.70 25.38
N GLY A 488 34.01 6.19 25.47
CA GLY A 488 34.34 4.78 25.24
C GLY A 488 34.93 4.47 23.85
N LEU A 489 35.15 5.49 22.99
CA LEU A 489 35.73 5.29 21.66
C LEU A 489 37.26 5.34 21.64
N GLU A 490 37.91 5.55 22.79
CA GLU A 490 39.38 5.58 22.90
C GLU A 490 39.99 4.30 22.29
N GLY A 491 40.98 4.48 21.42
CA GLY A 491 41.65 3.41 20.71
C GLY A 491 40.93 2.92 19.45
N SER A 492 39.78 3.51 19.09
CA SER A 492 39.06 3.16 17.87
C SER A 492 39.62 3.90 16.67
N ASP A 493 39.90 3.17 15.59
CA ASP A 493 40.28 3.74 14.31
C ASP A 493 39.08 4.44 13.66
N TYR A 494 39.31 5.55 12.96
CA TYR A 494 38.24 6.26 12.25
C TYR A 494 38.61 6.70 10.83
N TYR A 495 37.57 6.87 10.03
CA TYR A 495 37.61 7.35 8.65
C TYR A 495 36.69 8.56 8.52
N ARG A 496 37.16 9.68 7.93
CA ARG A 496 36.28 10.81 7.64
C ARG A 496 35.56 10.55 6.32
N LYS A 497 34.24 10.60 6.36
CA LYS A 497 33.40 10.48 5.17
C LYS A 497 32.38 11.61 5.13
N PRO A 498 31.91 12.03 3.94
CA PRO A 498 30.80 12.98 3.85
C PRO A 498 29.57 12.49 4.64
N PRO A 499 28.73 13.39 5.16
CA PRO A 499 27.54 13.00 5.90
C PRO A 499 26.58 12.14 5.07
N PHE A 500 25.95 11.16 5.73
CA PHE A 500 24.96 10.31 5.08
C PHE A 500 23.68 11.08 4.77
N VAL A 501 23.29 11.07 3.50
CA VAL A 501 22.03 11.67 3.02
C VAL A 501 21.00 10.57 2.79
N SER A 502 20.06 10.44 3.72
CA SER A 502 18.81 9.69 3.55
C SER A 502 17.64 10.68 3.42
N ASP A 503 16.45 10.16 3.11
CA ASP A 503 15.22 10.96 3.10
C ASP A 503 14.89 11.54 4.49
N PHE A 504 15.41 10.92 5.55
CA PHE A 504 15.21 11.32 6.94
C PHE A 504 16.37 12.14 7.53
N SER A 505 17.49 12.32 6.79
CA SER A 505 18.67 13.01 7.32
C SER A 505 18.44 14.51 7.51
N ILE A 506 18.87 15.03 8.66
CA ILE A 506 18.92 16.48 8.92
C ILE A 506 20.33 16.99 8.59
N ILE A 507 20.49 17.71 7.48
CA ILE A 507 21.79 18.22 7.04
C ILE A 507 21.79 19.76 7.03
N PRO A 508 22.71 20.41 7.77
CA PRO A 508 22.89 21.86 7.70
C PRO A 508 23.10 22.38 6.27
N PRO A 509 22.46 23.49 5.86
CA PRO A 509 22.57 24.05 4.51
C PRO A 509 24.00 24.37 4.08
N GLU A 510 24.85 24.74 5.03
CA GLU A 510 26.27 25.02 4.81
C GLU A 510 27.05 23.80 4.30
N ILE A 511 26.60 22.60 4.68
CA ILE A 511 27.14 21.31 4.23
C ILE A 511 26.48 20.90 2.90
N SER A 512 25.22 21.29 2.67
CA SER A 512 24.43 20.90 1.50
C SER A 512 24.89 21.49 0.15
N LYS A 513 25.88 22.40 0.11
CA LYS A 513 26.33 23.05 -1.14
C LYS A 513 26.96 22.10 -2.16
N SER A 514 27.24 20.84 -1.79
CA SER A 514 27.55 19.75 -2.72
C SER A 514 26.30 18.86 -2.94
N LYS A 515 25.25 19.39 -3.57
CA LYS A 515 24.09 18.58 -3.97
C LYS A 515 24.46 17.66 -5.14
N SER A 516 25.00 16.47 -4.85
CA SER A 516 24.76 15.30 -5.69
C SER A 516 23.50 14.61 -5.17
N ARG A 517 22.44 14.55 -5.98
CA ARG A 517 21.25 13.74 -5.69
C ARG A 517 21.69 12.26 -5.62
N GLY A 518 21.45 11.63 -4.46
CA GLY A 518 21.71 10.20 -4.19
C GLY A 518 23.12 9.90 -3.66
N VAL A 519 23.23 9.44 -2.40
CA VAL A 519 24.51 8.95 -1.81
C VAL A 519 25.10 7.82 -2.63
N PHE A 520 24.27 6.98 -3.25
CA PHE A 520 24.77 5.92 -4.11
C PHE A 520 25.31 6.37 -5.46
N GLN A 521 25.02 7.60 -5.92
CA GLN A 521 25.55 8.10 -7.19
C GLN A 521 26.82 8.95 -7.00
N GLY A 522 26.96 9.64 -5.85
CA GLY A 522 28.13 10.47 -5.53
C GLY A 522 29.41 9.67 -5.23
N LEU A 523 29.30 8.48 -4.64
CA LEU A 523 30.42 7.52 -4.51
C LEU A 523 30.76 6.82 -5.85
N LEU A 524 29.92 6.97 -6.89
CA LEU A 524 30.05 6.30 -8.19
C LEU A 524 30.37 7.23 -9.36
N SER A 525 30.53 8.55 -9.18
CA SER A 525 30.72 9.47 -10.32
C SER A 525 32.06 9.32 -11.07
N ASN A 526 32.97 8.45 -10.61
CA ASN A 526 34.17 8.06 -11.37
C ASN A 526 34.05 6.70 -12.10
N LEU A 527 32.88 6.05 -12.05
CA LEU A 527 32.64 4.74 -12.66
C LEU A 527 31.55 4.82 -13.74
N GLY A 528 31.80 5.59 -14.81
CA GLY A 528 30.93 5.53 -15.99
C GLY A 528 30.85 6.82 -16.81
N ARG A 529 31.96 7.26 -17.40
CA ARG A 529 31.91 8.16 -18.57
C ARG A 529 32.88 7.65 -19.63
N GLY A 530 32.35 6.78 -20.49
CA GLY A 530 33.06 6.36 -21.68
C GLY A 530 33.12 7.53 -22.65
N ASP A 531 34.28 8.18 -22.73
CA ASP A 531 34.70 8.83 -23.97
C ASP A 531 36.09 8.33 -24.34
N LYS A 532 36.22 7.89 -25.59
CA LYS A 532 37.40 7.21 -26.11
C LYS A 532 38.59 8.17 -26.14
N LYS A 533 39.66 7.86 -25.40
CA LYS A 533 40.98 7.51 -25.95
C LYS A 533 42.06 7.35 -24.86
N ASP A 534 42.96 6.45 -25.20
CA ASP A 534 44.30 6.22 -24.67
C ASP A 534 44.46 5.27 -23.47
N ALA A 535 45.23 4.22 -23.78
CA ALA A 535 45.49 3.06 -22.99
C ALA A 535 46.48 3.38 -21.86
N ALA A 536 46.02 3.19 -20.63
CA ALA A 536 46.87 2.83 -19.50
C ALA A 536 46.11 1.83 -18.63
N LYS A 537 46.80 0.75 -18.25
CA LYS A 537 46.28 -0.36 -17.45
C LYS A 537 45.61 0.16 -16.16
N THR A 538 44.28 0.06 -16.07
CA THR A 538 43.57 0.29 -14.79
C THR A 538 43.14 -1.05 -14.22
N LYS A 539 43.79 -1.44 -13.13
CA LYS A 539 43.41 -2.57 -12.27
C LYS A 539 41.98 -2.38 -11.76
N SER A 540 41.25 -3.47 -11.62
CA SER A 540 39.96 -3.54 -10.94
C SER A 540 40.14 -3.27 -9.44
N ASN A 541 39.82 -2.06 -8.96
CA ASN A 541 39.87 -1.75 -7.52
C ASN A 541 38.59 -2.21 -6.81
N PHE A 542 38.47 -3.51 -6.59
CA PHE A 542 37.62 -4.10 -5.54
C PHE A 542 38.50 -4.74 -4.45
N GLY A 543 39.45 -3.96 -3.95
CA GLY A 543 40.37 -4.43 -2.92
C GLY A 543 41.51 -3.45 -2.68
N GLU A 544 41.27 -2.47 -1.83
CA GLU A 544 42.26 -1.86 -0.95
C GLU A 544 41.46 -1.27 0.23
N ILE A 545 41.72 -1.79 1.43
CA ILE A 545 41.26 -1.16 2.67
C ILE A 545 41.98 0.18 2.70
N GLU A 546 41.25 1.31 2.60
CA GLU A 546 41.85 2.61 2.91
C GLU A 546 42.45 2.50 4.33
N GLU A 547 43.69 2.94 4.52
CA GLU A 547 44.26 3.00 5.87
C GLU A 547 43.45 4.00 6.71
N ALA A 548 43.26 3.69 8.00
CA ALA A 548 42.55 4.57 8.91
C ALA A 548 43.18 5.97 8.90
N GLU A 549 42.35 7.01 8.86
CA GLU A 549 42.85 8.39 8.88
C GLU A 549 43.41 8.80 10.24
N GLY A 550 43.00 8.10 11.30
CA GLY A 550 43.51 8.27 12.65
C GLY A 550 42.82 7.35 13.65
N GLU A 551 43.28 7.43 14.88
CA GLU A 551 42.76 6.71 16.05
C GLU A 551 42.22 7.75 17.05
N GLU A 552 41.08 7.46 17.68
CA GLU A 552 40.52 8.32 18.73
C GLU A 552 41.35 8.20 20.00
N LYS A 553 41.92 9.33 20.44
CA LYS A 553 42.89 9.37 21.55
C LYS A 553 42.24 9.74 22.87
N ASP A 554 41.08 10.40 22.80
CA ASP A 554 40.41 10.90 23.97
C ASP A 554 39.23 9.99 24.32
N ASN A 555 39.20 9.53 25.58
CA ASN A 555 38.03 8.81 26.09
C ASN A 555 36.77 9.70 26.14
N TYR A 556 36.92 11.03 26.15
CA TYR A 556 35.82 11.98 26.07
C TYR A 556 35.94 12.78 24.78
N ALA A 557 35.65 12.13 23.65
CA ALA A 557 35.71 12.75 22.34
C ALA A 557 34.64 13.84 22.23
N GLN A 558 35.07 15.10 22.18
CA GLN A 558 34.15 16.25 22.14
C GLN A 558 33.55 16.41 20.73
N LEU A 559 32.23 16.62 20.67
CA LEU A 559 31.47 16.69 19.41
C LEU A 559 31.16 18.12 18.94
N THR A 560 31.92 19.11 19.44
CA THR A 560 31.80 20.54 19.11
C THR A 560 31.94 20.82 17.62
N GLU A 561 32.92 20.19 16.97
CA GLU A 561 33.23 20.46 15.57
C GLU A 561 32.30 19.70 14.62
N LYS A 562 32.14 20.24 13.41
CA LYS A 562 31.48 19.55 12.30
C LYS A 562 32.27 18.31 11.94
N THR A 563 31.73 17.15 12.24
CA THR A 563 32.43 15.87 12.07
C THR A 563 31.49 14.84 11.48
N SER A 564 32.04 13.95 10.65
CA SER A 564 31.34 12.81 10.06
C SER A 564 32.37 11.69 9.94
N ARG A 565 32.29 10.73 10.86
CA ARG A 565 33.31 9.70 11.05
C ARG A 565 32.65 8.32 11.07
N ILE A 566 33.31 7.36 10.44
CA ILE A 566 33.03 5.94 10.59
C ILE A 566 34.16 5.36 11.41
N TYR A 567 33.83 4.82 12.58
CA TYR A 567 34.75 4.13 13.47
C TYR A 567 34.77 2.64 13.16
N THR A 568 35.96 2.07 13.14
CA THR A 568 36.24 0.63 13.08
C THR A 568 36.92 0.20 14.37
N SER A 569 36.78 -1.07 14.75
CA SER A 569 37.29 -1.58 16.04
C SER A 569 36.67 -0.89 17.27
N ALA A 570 35.51 -0.23 17.09
CA ALA A 570 34.77 0.39 18.17
C ALA A 570 34.21 -0.66 19.15
N PRO A 571 34.02 -0.31 20.43
CA PRO A 571 33.32 -1.20 21.36
C PRO A 571 31.88 -1.42 20.90
N ARG A 572 31.30 -2.54 21.36
CA ARG A 572 29.88 -2.85 21.12
C ARG A 572 28.92 -1.92 21.86
N GLU A 573 29.41 -1.16 22.82
CA GLU A 573 28.64 -0.18 23.57
C GLU A 573 29.52 1.03 23.84
N PHE A 574 28.97 2.22 23.62
CA PHE A 574 29.60 3.49 23.95
C PHE A 574 28.51 4.47 24.40
N THR A 575 28.88 5.60 24.97
CA THR A 575 27.91 6.55 25.56
C THR A 575 28.00 7.91 24.91
N ILE A 576 26.86 8.49 24.53
CA ILE A 576 26.74 9.91 24.21
C ILE A 576 26.30 10.64 25.48
N LEU A 577 27.16 11.51 25.99
CA LEU A 577 26.91 12.32 27.18
C LEU A 577 26.60 13.76 26.78
N ASP A 578 25.54 14.33 27.34
CA ASP A 578 25.16 15.74 27.18
C ASP A 578 25.14 16.45 28.53
N ARG A 579 26.13 17.32 28.74
CA ARG A 579 26.28 18.10 29.98
C ARG A 579 25.20 19.16 30.16
N GLY A 580 24.63 19.68 29.07
CA GLY A 580 23.58 20.70 29.13
C GLY A 580 22.25 20.12 29.62
N LYS A 581 21.88 18.93 29.11
CA LYS A 581 20.71 18.18 29.61
C LYS A 581 20.99 17.37 30.87
N ARG A 582 22.26 17.17 31.23
CA ARG A 582 22.71 16.31 32.34
C ARG A 582 22.19 14.88 32.21
N ASN A 583 22.25 14.34 30.99
CA ASN A 583 21.87 12.98 30.69
C ASN A 583 22.95 12.31 29.81
N SER A 584 22.84 11.00 29.68
CA SER A 584 23.72 10.18 28.85
C SER A 584 22.91 9.10 28.18
N VAL A 585 23.16 8.77 26.92
CA VAL A 585 22.49 7.65 26.24
C VAL A 585 23.57 6.65 25.86
N ALA A 586 23.49 5.44 26.39
CA ALA A 586 24.34 4.35 25.95
C ALA A 586 23.76 3.73 24.68
N VAL A 587 24.63 3.53 23.70
CA VAL A 587 24.30 3.03 22.37
C VAL A 587 25.01 1.69 22.19
N GLY A 588 24.23 0.62 22.25
CA GLY A 588 24.66 -0.73 21.98
C GLY A 588 24.52 -1.09 20.51
N THR A 589 25.46 -1.88 19.98
CA THR A 589 25.45 -2.39 18.62
C THR A 589 25.75 -3.89 18.58
N ASN A 590 25.08 -4.60 17.68
CA ASN A 590 25.33 -6.02 17.46
C ASN A 590 25.17 -6.36 15.96
N GLY A 591 26.01 -7.26 15.46
CA GLY A 591 26.00 -7.69 14.05
C GLY A 591 26.71 -6.78 13.05
N PHE A 592 27.28 -5.64 13.50
CA PHE A 592 28.04 -4.70 12.67
C PHE A 592 29.47 -4.53 13.18
N ASP A 593 30.40 -4.30 12.25
CA ASP A 593 31.82 -4.07 12.53
C ASP A 593 32.17 -2.56 12.59
N GLU A 594 31.24 -1.69 12.19
CA GLU A 594 31.47 -0.25 12.05
C GLU A 594 30.41 0.56 12.80
N LEU A 595 30.81 1.73 13.28
CA LEU A 595 29.97 2.69 13.97
C LEU A 595 30.05 4.05 13.29
N TYR A 596 28.92 4.66 12.99
CA TYR A 596 28.87 6.01 12.46
C TYR A 596 28.61 7.05 13.55
N ILE A 597 29.30 8.19 13.47
CA ILE A 597 28.99 9.40 14.25
C ILE A 597 29.05 10.63 13.35
N PHE A 598 28.02 11.46 13.43
CA PHE A 598 27.98 12.77 12.81
C PHE A 598 27.52 13.85 13.77
N SER A 599 28.27 14.96 13.79
CA SER A 599 27.93 16.18 14.49
C SER A 599 27.71 17.31 13.49
N PRO A 600 26.57 18.04 13.55
CA PRO A 600 26.33 19.22 12.73
C PRO A 600 27.18 20.43 13.15
N GLY A 601 27.92 20.32 14.27
CA GLY A 601 28.74 21.37 14.85
C GLY A 601 27.96 22.41 15.65
N SER A 602 28.67 23.20 16.46
CA SER A 602 28.06 24.09 17.45
C SER A 602 27.77 25.52 17.01
N ASN A 603 27.97 25.84 15.73
CA ASN A 603 27.61 27.15 15.16
C ASN A 603 26.09 27.39 15.05
N HIS A 604 25.28 26.65 15.83
CA HIS A 604 23.84 26.61 15.77
C HIS A 604 23.24 26.88 17.15
N GLU A 605 21.98 27.32 17.19
CA GLU A 605 21.28 27.65 18.43
C GLU A 605 21.11 26.44 19.34
N TRP A 606 21.22 26.67 20.65
CA TRP A 606 20.96 25.66 21.68
C TRP A 606 19.50 25.22 21.62
N TYR A 607 19.26 23.92 21.76
CA TYR A 607 17.93 23.29 21.62
C TYR A 607 17.23 23.59 20.28
N GLY A 608 17.98 24.07 19.28
CA GLY A 608 17.46 24.42 17.97
C GLY A 608 17.40 23.24 17.00
N LYS A 609 17.18 23.55 15.73
CA LYS A 609 17.05 22.57 14.64
C LYS A 609 18.24 21.60 14.53
N TYR A 610 19.45 22.05 14.85
CA TYR A 610 20.69 21.27 14.73
C TYR A 610 21.24 20.81 16.10
N ALA A 611 20.42 20.80 17.15
CA ALA A 611 20.80 20.30 18.47
C ALA A 611 20.66 18.76 18.55
N PHE A 612 21.38 18.06 17.69
CA PHE A 612 21.40 16.60 17.66
C PHE A 612 22.80 16.05 17.36
N ILE A 613 23.03 14.79 17.73
CA ILE A 613 24.16 13.98 17.28
C ILE A 613 23.58 12.76 16.54
N CYS A 614 24.04 12.50 15.33
CA CYS A 614 23.68 11.27 14.62
C CYS A 614 24.64 10.16 15.02
N THR A 615 24.11 9.00 15.37
CA THR A 615 24.95 7.83 15.61
C THR A 615 24.23 6.52 15.36
N GLY A 616 24.99 5.47 15.06
CA GLY A 616 24.49 4.11 15.02
C GLY A 616 25.37 3.18 14.21
N PRO A 617 25.07 1.87 14.25
CA PRO A 617 25.87 0.89 13.55
C PRO A 617 25.77 1.06 12.03
N SER A 618 26.88 0.77 11.33
CA SER A 618 26.98 0.92 9.89
C SER A 618 27.77 -0.22 9.23
N ALA A 619 27.57 -0.38 7.93
CA ALA A 619 28.33 -1.29 7.06
C ALA A 619 28.60 -0.58 5.72
N MET A 620 29.45 0.44 5.77
CA MET A 620 29.68 1.39 4.68
C MET A 620 31.11 1.33 4.14
N LEU A 621 32.10 0.98 4.97
CA LEU A 621 33.48 0.75 4.49
C LEU A 621 33.61 -0.67 3.94
N LYS A 622 33.00 -1.64 4.63
CA LYS A 622 33.02 -3.05 4.33
C LYS A 622 31.58 -3.58 4.19
N PRO A 623 31.11 -3.81 2.96
CA PRO A 623 29.80 -4.39 2.73
C PRO A 623 29.66 -5.76 3.38
N ILE A 624 28.51 -6.03 4.00
CA ILE A 624 28.19 -7.35 4.54
C ILE A 624 27.82 -8.27 3.36
N VAL A 625 28.47 -9.43 3.25
CA VAL A 625 28.19 -10.41 2.20
C VAL A 625 27.30 -11.51 2.75
N LEU A 626 26.06 -11.57 2.27
CA LEU A 626 25.06 -12.55 2.67
C LEU A 626 24.93 -13.63 1.60
N ASN A 627 25.27 -14.88 1.94
CA ASN A 627 25.23 -16.00 1.01
C ASN A 627 23.78 -16.42 0.65
N PRO A 628 23.59 -17.16 -0.45
CA PRO A 628 22.29 -17.73 -0.81
C PRO A 628 21.65 -18.53 0.33
N ASN A 629 20.34 -18.34 0.56
CA ASN A 629 19.54 -19.01 1.60
C ASN A 629 20.06 -18.80 3.03
N THR A 630 20.69 -17.65 3.30
CA THR A 630 21.19 -17.31 4.64
C THR A 630 20.52 -16.05 5.18
N VAL A 631 20.61 -15.88 6.50
CA VAL A 631 20.01 -14.78 7.25
C VAL A 631 21.11 -14.03 7.98
N TRP A 632 21.09 -12.70 7.92
CA TRP A 632 21.91 -11.82 8.74
C TRP A 632 21.04 -10.99 9.68
N ARG A 633 21.61 -10.64 10.83
CA ARG A 633 20.95 -9.89 11.89
C ARG A 633 21.88 -8.77 12.35
N GLY A 634 21.34 -7.56 12.40
CA GLY A 634 21.99 -6.39 12.96
C GLY A 634 21.05 -5.67 13.90
N GLU A 635 21.59 -5.03 14.93
CA GLU A 635 20.79 -4.45 15.99
C GLU A 635 21.45 -3.20 16.57
N GLN A 636 20.61 -2.24 16.94
CA GLN A 636 20.96 -1.08 17.74
C GLN A 636 20.08 -1.05 18.99
N ILE A 637 20.69 -0.78 20.13
CA ILE A 637 20.01 -0.66 21.43
C ILE A 637 20.32 0.74 21.97
N LEU A 638 19.28 1.52 22.27
CA LEU A 638 19.39 2.78 23.00
C LEU A 638 18.97 2.53 24.44
N LEU A 639 19.94 2.52 25.35
CA LEU A 639 19.70 2.31 26.77
C LEU A 639 19.30 3.62 27.45
N ASN A 640 18.34 3.53 28.37
CA ASN A 640 17.84 4.64 29.14
C ASN A 640 18.96 5.23 30.02
N PRO A 641 19.20 6.55 29.99
CA PRO A 641 20.23 7.23 30.76
C PRO A 641 20.34 6.97 32.27
N ASN A 642 19.29 6.47 32.89
CA ASN A 642 19.05 6.62 34.33
C ASN A 642 18.65 5.32 35.05
N LEU A 643 18.74 4.17 34.38
CA LEU A 643 18.48 2.87 34.99
C LEU A 643 19.78 2.08 35.21
#